data_AF-A0A0J1GYU6-F1
#
_entry.id   AF-A0A0J1GYU6-F1
#
_cell.length_a   1.000
_cell.length_b   1.000
_cell.length_c   1.000
_cell.angle_alpha   90.00
_cell.angle_beta   90.00
_cell.angle_gamma   90.00
#
_symmetry.space_group_name_H-M   'P 1'
#
loop_
_entity.id
_entity.type
_entity.pdbx_description
1 polymer ?
#
loop_
_entity_poly.entity_id
_entity_poly.type
_entity_poly.pdbx_seq_one_letter_code
_entity_poly.pdbx_strand_id
1 'polypeptide(L)'
;MLFAYQDINTIATDIRDTLFPKLGLQGLTLKDLMQLSLVNTMIDGRIERFFTEQAATEADIQAILNDGYWQISTENSNAAVGIHADQTLYDGAETTVNEFRWNKDGNQAISLAEFFTYFSNSTSFSTDDIQLQVLTNEGWTGMFNYLKVVAITRQSAVLTDAALDKEDEAGIRLSAGVYPLEGKRIHDFLSSKDNHYITRYIKPDAQFSAGSSGFYFTWRPENETYLLCDNTNGQDECRISPYAQPDIDYVTLDEVITPLEDVGAEIDSVNGFKLSDNIVVELIDDGFFTVRYWSNIAADEWTIQSYGVWASTGAFGQQLIRFDIPDIIRQLSDNYQFNSQKLFLVADRDFVHIGEVLLDGEEFNFSGFDIDAKEQIFAATSRDNLPPFGNCGFGNTGNANSDLYLNAVTECGGDERLTTSALDNLLDRHWVQISPDGEISAQILRDNNQWEQYRHTELETGSRSWSLGDEGYLTLTPDTNENGNYNRWALTSRDYDQRLLAFKQYRHLETGSDAPLDAIDNVMVRYYAADQLASCAIADSGWDPDTTTPVTKQTLTDYTNAAANCKQIWFDRDPRFTETLLVGQTGERSDDKALTFANDSSRYLKLSDDFSGDFFLGRYIDSDGCGFNFEIKWRLEDDGTLYYEALDGSMNERLQITDTDGLRLAIKAFNHQTRWQTDEALAYSSNEGEIWSDIITLIDAADVPDVTPIEAPPAEETPASEGDGTSDDGTSESTPPVEEDTGPDAGTILNDGKTCAYLPETPAP
;
A
#
# COMPACT_ATOMS: atom_id res chain seq x y z
N MET A 1 9.71 39.21 -27.91
CA MET A 1 8.33 39.01 -27.41
C MET A 1 7.77 37.67 -27.86
N LEU A 2 7.86 37.28 -29.14
CA LEU A 2 7.44 35.93 -29.58
C LEU A 2 8.27 34.78 -28.94
N PHE A 3 9.60 34.87 -28.96
CA PHE A 3 10.48 33.85 -28.35
C PHE A 3 10.21 33.63 -26.85
N ALA A 4 10.14 34.72 -26.08
CA ALA A 4 9.81 34.65 -24.65
C ALA A 4 8.41 34.06 -24.36
N TYR A 5 7.46 34.16 -25.30
CA TYR A 5 6.12 33.58 -25.14
C TYR A 5 6.12 32.06 -25.43
N GLN A 6 6.89 31.62 -26.43
CA GLN A 6 7.11 30.19 -26.70
C GLN A 6 7.85 29.49 -25.54
N ASP A 7 8.84 30.16 -24.96
CA ASP A 7 9.56 29.69 -23.77
C ASP A 7 8.61 29.51 -22.57
N ILE A 8 7.75 30.50 -22.32
CA ILE A 8 6.75 30.45 -21.23
C ILE A 8 5.72 29.35 -21.44
N ASN A 9 5.22 29.15 -22.68
CA ASN A 9 4.26 28.09 -22.96
C ASN A 9 4.87 26.69 -22.80
N THR A 10 6.15 26.53 -23.14
CA THR A 10 6.88 25.26 -22.96
C THR A 10 7.02 24.95 -21.48
N ILE A 11 7.45 25.93 -20.68
CA ILE A 11 7.53 25.80 -19.21
C ILE A 11 6.15 25.49 -18.62
N ALA A 12 5.10 26.19 -19.05
CA ALA A 12 3.74 25.99 -18.54
C ALA A 12 3.17 24.60 -18.87
N THR A 13 3.41 24.10 -20.07
CA THR A 13 2.98 22.76 -20.50
C THR A 13 3.68 21.68 -19.67
N ASP A 14 4.99 21.82 -19.47
CA ASP A 14 5.74 20.85 -18.68
C ASP A 14 5.40 20.91 -17.19
N ILE A 15 5.16 22.10 -16.64
CA ILE A 15 4.64 22.27 -15.27
C ILE A 15 3.27 21.59 -15.13
N ARG A 16 2.36 21.77 -16.10
CA ARG A 16 1.05 21.09 -16.12
C ARG A 16 1.24 19.58 -16.07
N ASP A 17 2.03 19.04 -17.00
CA ASP A 17 2.26 17.60 -17.14
C ASP A 17 3.01 17.00 -15.94
N THR A 18 3.79 17.80 -15.21
CA THR A 18 4.54 17.40 -14.00
C THR A 18 3.70 17.53 -12.72
N LEU A 19 2.85 18.55 -12.61
CA LEU A 19 2.13 18.86 -11.36
C LEU A 19 0.72 18.28 -11.32
N PHE A 20 -0.03 18.30 -12.41
CA PHE A 20 -1.45 17.94 -12.39
C PHE A 20 -1.67 16.47 -12.01
N PRO A 21 -0.82 15.51 -12.43
CA PRO A 21 -0.92 14.13 -11.94
C PRO A 21 -0.69 13.95 -10.43
N LYS A 22 -0.18 14.99 -9.73
CA LYS A 22 0.19 14.94 -8.31
C LYS A 22 -0.72 15.78 -7.41
N LEU A 23 -1.69 16.50 -7.98
CA LEU A 23 -2.48 17.50 -7.26
C LEU A 23 -3.97 17.27 -7.47
N GLY A 24 -4.73 17.37 -6.38
CA GLY A 24 -6.17 17.55 -6.46
C GLY A 24 -6.48 19.00 -6.78
N LEU A 25 -7.38 19.26 -7.73
CA LEU A 25 -7.71 20.61 -8.18
C LEU A 25 -9.07 21.09 -7.64
N GLN A 26 -9.96 20.17 -7.29
CA GLN A 26 -11.30 20.47 -6.85
C GLN A 26 -11.30 21.10 -5.45
N GLY A 27 -11.92 22.28 -5.34
CA GLY A 27 -12.05 22.98 -4.06
C GLY A 27 -10.85 23.84 -3.67
N LEU A 28 -9.83 23.94 -4.54
CA LEU A 28 -8.72 24.87 -4.37
C LEU A 28 -8.87 26.10 -5.27
N THR A 29 -8.49 27.28 -4.74
CA THR A 29 -8.24 28.44 -5.59
C THR A 29 -6.83 28.39 -6.16
N LEU A 30 -6.56 29.13 -7.24
CA LEU A 30 -5.20 29.28 -7.77
C LEU A 30 -4.22 29.79 -6.71
N LYS A 31 -4.69 30.65 -5.80
CA LYS A 31 -3.88 31.14 -4.68
C LYS A 31 -3.49 30.01 -3.73
N ASP A 32 -4.41 29.09 -3.46
CA ASP A 32 -4.15 27.94 -2.58
C ASP A 32 -3.18 26.96 -3.26
N LEU A 33 -3.35 26.70 -4.56
CA LEU A 33 -2.41 25.90 -5.35
C LEU A 33 -0.98 26.49 -5.33
N MET A 34 -0.84 27.81 -5.51
CA MET A 34 0.46 28.49 -5.45
C MET A 34 1.08 28.52 -4.04
N GLN A 35 0.33 28.18 -2.99
CA GLN A 35 0.85 28.06 -1.63
C GLN A 35 1.40 26.67 -1.33
N LEU A 36 1.12 25.67 -2.18
CA LEU A 36 1.63 24.31 -2.02
C LEU A 36 3.16 24.29 -2.18
N SER A 37 3.85 23.57 -1.29
CA SER A 37 5.32 23.52 -1.31
C SER A 37 5.83 22.74 -2.53
N LEU A 38 5.11 21.69 -2.96
CA LEU A 38 5.43 20.94 -4.17
C LEU A 38 5.34 21.85 -5.41
N VAL A 39 4.28 22.65 -5.51
CA VAL A 39 4.06 23.57 -6.64
C VAL A 39 5.21 24.55 -6.73
N ASN A 40 5.57 25.22 -5.62
CA ASN A 40 6.69 26.16 -5.62
C ASN A 40 8.02 25.48 -5.96
N THR A 41 8.29 24.31 -5.38
CA THR A 41 9.55 23.58 -5.60
C THR A 41 9.71 23.12 -7.04
N MET A 42 8.64 22.57 -7.65
CA MET A 42 8.68 22.11 -9.04
C MET A 42 8.75 23.28 -10.03
N ILE A 43 8.06 24.39 -9.74
CA ILE A 43 8.15 25.60 -10.57
C ILE A 43 9.56 26.18 -10.51
N ASP A 44 10.10 26.39 -9.30
CA ASP A 44 11.46 26.94 -9.12
C ASP A 44 12.51 26.04 -9.77
N GLY A 45 12.42 24.72 -9.53
CA GLY A 45 13.31 23.73 -10.12
C GLY A 45 13.24 23.73 -11.64
N ARG A 46 12.03 23.79 -12.22
CA ARG A 46 11.87 23.79 -13.67
C ARG A 46 12.40 25.07 -14.31
N ILE A 47 12.17 26.22 -13.67
CA ILE A 47 12.72 27.51 -14.11
C ILE A 47 14.25 27.46 -14.09
N GLU A 48 14.84 26.98 -12.99
CA GLU A 48 16.30 26.87 -12.84
C GLU A 48 16.92 25.93 -13.89
N ARG A 49 16.31 24.75 -14.09
CA ARG A 49 16.73 23.78 -15.11
C ARG A 49 16.64 24.40 -16.51
N PHE A 50 15.52 25.02 -16.86
CA PHE A 50 15.32 25.64 -18.17
C PHE A 50 16.39 26.67 -18.50
N PHE A 51 16.67 27.61 -17.58
CA PHE A 51 17.72 28.60 -17.80
C PHE A 51 19.12 28.00 -17.85
N THR A 52 19.38 26.94 -17.08
CA THR A 52 20.67 26.25 -17.09
C THR A 52 20.87 25.50 -18.42
N GLU A 53 19.85 24.81 -18.91
CA GLU A 53 19.85 24.09 -20.20
C GLU A 53 20.02 25.07 -21.38
N GLN A 54 19.34 26.22 -21.36
CA GLN A 54 19.54 27.26 -22.39
C GLN A 54 20.95 27.86 -22.40
N ALA A 55 21.63 27.84 -21.26
CA ALA A 55 23.01 28.32 -21.13
C ALA A 55 24.05 27.22 -21.42
N ALA A 56 23.62 26.01 -21.79
CA ALA A 56 24.50 24.91 -22.10
C ALA A 56 25.46 25.27 -23.25
N THR A 57 26.70 24.83 -23.11
CA THR A 57 27.72 25.03 -24.15
C THR A 57 27.73 23.83 -25.09
N GLU A 58 28.01 24.04 -26.37
CA GLU A 58 28.09 22.96 -27.36
C GLU A 58 29.04 21.84 -26.88
N ALA A 59 28.55 20.61 -26.86
CA ALA A 59 29.28 19.46 -26.32
C ALA A 59 29.91 18.60 -27.43
N ASP A 60 30.91 17.80 -27.05
CA ASP A 60 31.46 16.75 -27.91
C ASP A 60 30.56 15.51 -27.84
N ILE A 61 29.59 15.39 -28.75
CA ILE A 61 28.64 14.26 -28.76
C ILE A 61 29.35 12.92 -28.96
N GLN A 62 30.50 12.92 -29.65
CA GLN A 62 31.30 11.72 -29.80
C GLN A 62 31.88 11.28 -28.46
N ALA A 63 32.38 12.20 -27.65
CA ALA A 63 32.83 11.87 -26.30
C ALA A 63 31.68 11.39 -25.41
N ILE A 64 30.53 12.08 -25.43
CA ILE A 64 29.35 11.71 -24.64
C ILE A 64 28.87 10.30 -24.98
N LEU A 65 28.75 9.96 -26.26
CA LEU A 65 28.31 8.63 -26.67
C LEU A 65 29.37 7.56 -26.38
N ASN A 66 30.67 7.87 -26.50
CA ASN A 66 31.73 6.91 -26.15
C ASN A 66 31.78 6.61 -24.64
N ASP A 67 31.64 7.64 -23.80
CA ASP A 67 31.67 7.50 -22.34
C ASP A 67 30.33 6.98 -21.79
N GLY A 68 29.26 7.23 -22.53
CA GLY A 68 27.88 6.88 -22.21
C GLY A 68 27.16 7.98 -21.44
N TYR A 69 25.87 8.16 -21.73
CA TYR A 69 24.98 9.04 -20.98
C TYR A 69 23.83 8.27 -20.35
N TRP A 70 23.26 8.86 -19.30
CA TRP A 70 22.18 8.27 -18.52
C TRP A 70 20.90 9.08 -18.67
N GLN A 71 19.79 8.41 -18.96
CA GLN A 71 18.44 8.95 -18.83
C GLN A 71 17.82 8.36 -17.58
N ILE A 72 17.08 9.17 -16.83
CA ILE A 72 16.37 8.73 -15.62
C ILE A 72 14.90 9.06 -15.84
N SER A 73 14.05 8.05 -15.65
CA SER A 73 12.61 8.18 -15.68
C SER A 73 11.98 7.45 -14.48
N THR A 74 10.72 7.71 -14.24
CA THR A 74 9.99 7.20 -13.09
C THR A 74 8.59 6.80 -13.52
N GLU A 75 8.12 5.68 -13.00
CA GLU A 75 6.75 5.21 -13.19
C GLU A 75 5.97 5.34 -11.88
N ASN A 76 4.72 5.75 -12.00
CA ASN A 76 3.79 5.83 -10.88
C ASN A 76 2.40 5.37 -11.36
N SER A 77 1.98 4.19 -10.91
CA SER A 77 0.66 3.63 -11.19
C SER A 77 0.12 2.89 -9.98
N ASN A 78 -1.15 2.51 -10.04
CA ASN A 78 -1.76 1.62 -9.04
C ASN A 78 -1.13 0.22 -9.04
N ALA A 79 -0.44 -0.19 -10.12
CA ALA A 79 0.18 -1.51 -10.25
C ALA A 79 1.65 -1.51 -9.81
N ALA A 80 2.37 -0.40 -10.00
CA ALA A 80 3.78 -0.29 -9.68
C ALA A 80 4.23 1.17 -9.52
N VAL A 81 5.18 1.37 -8.60
CA VAL A 81 6.04 2.55 -8.54
C VAL A 81 7.45 2.08 -8.82
N GLY A 82 8.16 2.79 -9.69
CA GLY A 82 9.48 2.37 -10.12
C GLY A 82 10.35 3.53 -10.57
N ILE A 83 11.65 3.27 -10.56
CA ILE A 83 12.66 4.15 -11.13
C ILE A 83 13.32 3.37 -12.26
N HIS A 84 13.36 3.96 -13.45
CA HIS A 84 14.08 3.44 -14.58
C HIS A 84 15.28 4.35 -14.87
N ALA A 85 16.38 3.73 -15.24
CA ALA A 85 17.54 4.47 -15.69
C ALA A 85 18.22 3.72 -16.83
N ASP A 86 18.43 4.41 -17.93
CA ASP A 86 18.95 3.82 -19.16
C ASP A 86 20.30 4.44 -19.47
N GLN A 87 21.29 3.61 -19.75
CA GLN A 87 22.59 4.04 -20.22
C GLN A 87 22.71 3.77 -21.71
N THR A 88 22.94 4.81 -22.51
CA THR A 88 23.27 4.66 -23.93
C THR A 88 24.74 4.97 -24.17
N LEU A 89 25.45 4.07 -24.85
CA LEU A 89 26.84 4.26 -25.27
C LEU A 89 27.12 3.68 -26.66
N TYR A 90 28.19 4.15 -27.30
CA TYR A 90 28.64 3.71 -28.62
C TYR A 90 30.15 3.53 -28.61
N ASP A 91 30.63 2.32 -28.91
CA ASP A 91 32.06 1.99 -28.85
C ASP A 91 32.82 2.28 -30.16
N GLY A 92 32.14 2.81 -31.18
CA GLY A 92 32.66 3.00 -32.52
C GLY A 92 32.22 1.95 -33.54
N ALA A 93 31.57 0.87 -33.10
CA ALA A 93 31.04 -0.19 -33.95
C ALA A 93 29.61 -0.62 -33.57
N GLU A 94 29.26 -0.58 -32.30
CA GLU A 94 27.97 -1.04 -31.78
C GLU A 94 27.40 -0.04 -30.78
N THR A 95 26.10 0.22 -30.89
CA THR A 95 25.37 0.96 -29.86
C THR A 95 24.88 -0.05 -28.83
N THR A 96 25.17 0.24 -27.55
CA THR A 96 24.69 -0.52 -26.41
C THR A 96 23.76 0.35 -25.58
N VAL A 97 22.58 -0.18 -25.25
CA VAL A 97 21.66 0.42 -24.28
C VAL A 97 21.46 -0.55 -23.13
N ASN A 98 21.86 -0.13 -21.92
CA ASN A 98 21.67 -0.91 -20.70
C ASN A 98 20.48 -0.31 -19.95
N GLU A 99 19.45 -1.11 -19.70
CA GLU A 99 18.25 -0.66 -18.99
C GLU A 99 18.24 -1.20 -17.58
N PHE A 100 18.09 -0.28 -16.63
CA PHE A 100 18.05 -0.59 -15.22
C PHE A 100 16.70 -0.19 -14.66
N ARG A 101 16.16 -1.04 -13.80
CA ARG A 101 14.96 -0.70 -13.06
C ARG A 101 15.09 -1.04 -11.60
N TRP A 102 14.44 -0.23 -10.79
CA TRP A 102 14.05 -0.58 -9.46
C TRP A 102 12.54 -0.59 -9.44
N ASN A 103 11.97 -1.77 -9.20
CA ASN A 103 10.56 -1.88 -8.90
C ASN A 103 10.41 -1.85 -7.39
N LYS A 104 9.48 -1.05 -6.90
CA LYS A 104 9.21 -0.99 -5.48
C LYS A 104 8.74 -2.35 -4.97
N ASP A 105 9.52 -2.95 -4.10
CA ASP A 105 9.04 -3.93 -3.14
C ASP A 105 9.05 -3.31 -1.73
N GLY A 106 8.21 -3.80 -0.83
CA GLY A 106 7.91 -3.11 0.42
C GLY A 106 9.12 -2.75 1.28
N ASN A 107 10.26 -3.45 1.14
CA ASN A 107 11.38 -3.40 2.11
C ASN A 107 12.79 -3.30 1.53
N GLN A 108 13.00 -3.41 0.21
CA GLN A 108 14.35 -3.25 -0.31
C GLN A 108 14.73 -1.77 -0.40
N ALA A 109 16.01 -1.51 -0.14
CA ALA A 109 16.62 -0.24 -0.49
C ALA A 109 16.45 -0.01 -2.00
N ILE A 110 16.38 1.26 -2.41
CA ILE A 110 16.35 1.61 -3.83
C ILE A 110 17.66 1.13 -4.45
N SER A 111 17.58 0.10 -5.28
CA SER A 111 18.70 -0.52 -5.97
C SER A 111 18.27 -0.85 -7.38
N LEU A 112 18.98 -0.26 -8.33
CA LEU A 112 18.76 -0.51 -9.74
C LEU A 112 19.37 -1.87 -10.12
N ALA A 113 18.54 -2.74 -10.70
CA ALA A 113 18.99 -3.96 -11.33
C ALA A 113 18.89 -3.81 -12.84
N GLU A 114 19.96 -4.18 -13.54
CA GLU A 114 19.92 -4.35 -15.00
C GLU A 114 18.90 -5.46 -15.32
N PHE A 115 17.92 -5.14 -16.15
CA PHE A 115 16.90 -6.13 -16.54
C PHE A 115 16.94 -6.43 -18.03
N PHE A 116 17.56 -5.55 -18.83
CA PHE A 116 17.70 -5.73 -20.26
C PHE A 116 18.93 -5.01 -20.81
N THR A 117 19.51 -5.58 -21.86
CA THR A 117 20.59 -4.97 -22.64
C THR A 117 20.29 -5.10 -24.12
N TYR A 118 20.29 -3.97 -24.82
CA TYR A 118 20.23 -3.91 -26.26
C TYR A 118 21.63 -3.74 -26.87
N PHE A 119 21.91 -4.53 -27.91
CA PHE A 119 23.09 -4.49 -28.75
C PHE A 119 22.66 -4.35 -30.21
N SER A 120 23.06 -3.26 -30.86
CA SER A 120 22.54 -2.92 -32.19
C SER A 120 22.83 -3.94 -33.30
N ASN A 121 23.81 -4.84 -33.13
CA ASN A 121 24.14 -5.84 -34.13
C ASN A 121 23.66 -7.26 -33.79
N SER A 122 23.23 -7.52 -32.56
CA SER A 122 23.00 -8.88 -32.08
C SER A 122 21.69 -9.09 -31.32
N THR A 123 21.04 -8.04 -30.83
CA THR A 123 19.72 -8.15 -30.23
C THR A 123 18.68 -8.45 -31.30
N SER A 124 17.89 -9.50 -31.07
CA SER A 124 16.74 -9.85 -31.90
C SER A 124 15.46 -9.38 -31.26
N PHE A 125 14.63 -8.66 -32.02
CA PHE A 125 13.31 -8.25 -31.59
C PHE A 125 12.21 -9.17 -32.15
N SER A 126 11.12 -9.26 -31.39
CA SER A 126 9.88 -9.89 -31.77
C SER A 126 8.89 -8.85 -32.30
N THR A 127 7.78 -9.32 -32.88
CA THR A 127 6.69 -8.43 -33.30
C THR A 127 6.01 -7.73 -32.13
N ASP A 128 6.11 -8.29 -30.92
CA ASP A 128 5.50 -7.73 -29.71
C ASP A 128 6.31 -6.54 -29.17
N ASP A 129 7.53 -6.31 -29.67
CA ASP A 129 8.40 -5.19 -29.31
C ASP A 129 8.16 -3.95 -30.19
N ILE A 130 7.26 -4.04 -31.17
CA ILE A 130 6.93 -2.92 -32.07
C ILE A 130 5.96 -1.97 -31.35
N GLN A 131 6.33 -0.69 -31.22
CA GLN A 131 5.45 0.31 -30.57
C GLN A 131 4.90 1.36 -31.53
N LEU A 132 5.56 1.57 -32.67
CA LEU A 132 5.18 2.55 -33.68
C LEU A 132 5.51 1.98 -35.05
N GLN A 133 4.96 2.57 -36.11
CA GLN A 133 5.37 2.25 -37.47
C GLN A 133 5.80 3.51 -38.21
N VAL A 134 6.88 3.41 -38.99
CA VAL A 134 7.32 4.49 -39.87
C VAL A 134 7.04 4.12 -41.32
N LEU A 135 6.63 5.10 -42.12
CA LEU A 135 6.44 4.90 -43.55
C LEU A 135 7.79 4.92 -44.28
N THR A 136 8.14 3.81 -44.93
CA THR A 136 9.34 3.66 -45.77
C THR A 136 8.95 3.38 -47.22
N ASN A 137 9.96 3.24 -48.10
CA ASN A 137 9.75 2.79 -49.48
C ASN A 137 9.17 1.37 -49.57
N GLU A 138 9.31 0.54 -48.53
CA GLU A 138 8.78 -0.82 -48.47
C GLU A 138 7.38 -0.90 -47.83
N GLY A 139 6.85 0.23 -47.34
CA GLY A 139 5.58 0.32 -46.65
C GLY A 139 5.75 0.70 -45.18
N TRP A 140 4.79 0.30 -44.34
CA TRP A 140 4.86 0.52 -42.90
C TRP A 140 5.84 -0.44 -42.24
N THR A 141 6.92 0.09 -41.69
CA THR A 141 7.96 -0.67 -40.97
C THR A 141 7.80 -0.43 -39.47
N GLY A 142 7.70 -1.51 -38.69
CA GLY A 142 7.61 -1.42 -37.23
C GLY A 142 8.92 -0.94 -36.60
N MET A 143 8.82 -0.02 -35.66
CA MET A 143 9.94 0.52 -34.89
C MET A 143 10.06 -0.20 -33.54
N PHE A 144 11.29 -0.52 -33.15
CA PHE A 144 11.58 -1.15 -31.85
C PHE A 144 11.94 -0.14 -30.75
N ASN A 145 12.02 1.16 -31.08
CA ASN A 145 12.41 2.25 -30.20
C ASN A 145 13.83 2.15 -29.62
N TYR A 146 14.71 1.36 -30.26
CA TYR A 146 16.12 1.25 -29.90
C TYR A 146 16.99 1.89 -30.97
N LEU A 147 17.60 3.03 -30.67
CA LEU A 147 18.41 3.78 -31.63
C LEU A 147 19.81 3.16 -31.78
N LYS A 148 20.30 3.08 -33.03
CA LYS A 148 21.67 2.71 -33.39
C LYS A 148 22.39 3.87 -34.09
N VAL A 149 23.67 4.06 -33.78
CA VAL A 149 24.52 5.08 -34.41
C VAL A 149 24.94 4.64 -35.80
N VAL A 150 24.59 5.44 -36.81
CA VAL A 150 24.93 5.23 -38.22
C VAL A 150 26.13 6.08 -38.62
N ALA A 151 26.24 7.29 -38.07
CA ALA A 151 27.36 8.19 -38.31
C ALA A 151 27.59 9.09 -37.10
N ILE A 152 28.84 9.45 -36.82
CA ILE A 152 29.16 10.34 -35.71
C ILE A 152 30.30 11.29 -36.04
N THR A 153 30.18 12.52 -35.53
CA THR A 153 31.19 13.56 -35.53
C THR A 153 31.27 14.15 -34.12
N ARG A 154 32.21 15.07 -33.87
CA ARG A 154 32.27 15.78 -32.58
C ARG A 154 31.01 16.58 -32.26
N GLN A 155 30.28 17.09 -33.24
CA GLN A 155 29.16 18.02 -33.01
C GLN A 155 27.79 17.38 -33.22
N SER A 156 27.71 16.33 -34.05
CA SER A 156 26.46 15.64 -34.32
C SER A 156 26.66 14.14 -34.54
N ALA A 157 25.68 13.35 -34.09
CA ALA A 157 25.50 11.95 -34.44
C ALA A 157 24.26 11.79 -35.32
N VAL A 158 24.23 10.76 -36.16
CA VAL A 158 23.06 10.31 -36.90
C VAL A 158 22.70 8.94 -36.36
N LEU A 159 21.49 8.85 -35.84
CA LEU A 159 20.87 7.68 -35.24
C LEU A 159 19.74 7.20 -36.14
N THR A 160 19.43 5.92 -36.10
CA THR A 160 18.19 5.37 -36.68
C THR A 160 17.67 4.24 -35.80
N ASP A 161 16.41 3.85 -35.93
CA ASP A 161 15.86 2.73 -35.18
C ASP A 161 16.54 1.40 -35.56
N ALA A 162 16.56 0.44 -34.64
CA ALA A 162 17.13 -0.88 -34.86
C ALA A 162 16.53 -1.57 -36.11
N ALA A 163 15.24 -1.37 -36.36
CA ALA A 163 14.51 -1.93 -37.50
C ALA A 163 14.88 -1.30 -38.85
N LEU A 164 15.45 -0.10 -38.83
CA LEU A 164 15.67 0.73 -40.01
C LEU A 164 17.13 0.74 -40.42
N ASP A 165 17.37 0.91 -41.70
CA ASP A 165 18.70 1.12 -42.24
C ASP A 165 18.82 2.53 -42.84
N LYS A 166 20.06 2.92 -43.14
CA LYS A 166 20.36 4.24 -43.70
C LYS A 166 19.59 4.52 -45.00
N GLU A 167 19.23 3.48 -45.76
CA GLU A 167 18.52 3.59 -47.03
C GLU A 167 17.04 3.95 -46.86
N ASP A 168 16.48 3.82 -45.66
CA ASP A 168 15.09 4.20 -45.36
C ASP A 168 14.90 5.72 -45.24
N GLU A 169 16.01 6.48 -45.20
CA GLU A 169 16.03 7.96 -45.13
C GLU A 169 15.26 8.55 -43.91
N ALA A 170 14.92 7.72 -42.92
CA ALA A 170 14.22 8.05 -41.68
C ALA A 170 15.19 8.20 -40.47
N GLY A 171 16.40 8.72 -40.73
CA GLY A 171 17.41 8.96 -39.70
C GLY A 171 17.07 10.17 -38.81
N ILE A 172 17.67 10.21 -37.62
CA ILE A 172 17.58 11.30 -36.65
C ILE A 172 18.98 11.84 -36.40
N ARG A 173 19.17 13.14 -36.57
CA ARG A 173 20.38 13.85 -36.17
C ARG A 173 20.29 14.26 -34.70
N LEU A 174 21.26 13.83 -33.90
CA LEU A 174 21.43 14.19 -32.50
C LEU A 174 22.58 15.19 -32.33
N SER A 175 22.38 16.19 -31.50
CA SER A 175 23.40 17.11 -31.00
C SER A 175 23.21 17.32 -29.49
N ALA A 176 24.24 17.80 -28.79
CA ALA A 176 24.16 18.01 -27.34
C ALA A 176 24.81 19.32 -26.90
N GLY A 177 24.22 19.93 -25.88
CA GLY A 177 24.85 20.89 -25.00
C GLY A 177 25.24 20.24 -23.67
N VAL A 178 26.29 20.75 -23.03
CA VAL A 178 26.75 20.32 -21.70
C VAL A 178 26.74 21.50 -20.74
N TYR A 179 26.33 21.24 -19.50
CA TYR A 179 26.31 22.22 -18.42
C TYR A 179 26.77 21.58 -17.09
N PRO A 180 27.53 22.32 -16.27
CA PRO A 180 27.97 21.82 -14.97
C PRO A 180 26.81 21.80 -13.97
N LEU A 181 26.75 20.75 -13.16
CA LEU A 181 25.75 20.61 -12.09
C LEU A 181 26.29 20.98 -10.70
N GLU A 182 27.60 21.17 -10.54
CA GLU A 182 28.22 21.48 -9.25
C GLU A 182 27.51 22.63 -8.50
N GLY A 183 27.08 22.34 -7.26
CA GLY A 183 26.39 23.29 -6.38
C GLY A 183 24.90 23.51 -6.72
N LYS A 184 24.38 22.89 -7.77
CA LYS A 184 22.95 22.88 -8.09
C LYS A 184 22.22 21.84 -7.26
N ARG A 185 20.92 22.05 -6.99
CA ARG A 185 20.11 21.07 -6.28
C ARG A 185 19.76 19.92 -7.20
N ILE A 186 19.78 18.71 -6.66
CA ILE A 186 19.40 17.51 -7.40
C ILE A 186 17.91 17.56 -7.80
N HIS A 187 17.06 18.11 -6.93
CA HIS A 187 15.62 18.30 -7.17
C HIS A 187 15.33 19.06 -8.47
N ASP A 188 16.03 20.18 -8.71
CA ASP A 188 15.78 21.07 -9.85
C ASP A 188 15.98 20.34 -11.20
N PHE A 189 16.94 19.43 -11.25
CA PHE A 189 17.26 18.69 -12.48
C PHE A 189 16.45 17.40 -12.65
N LEU A 190 15.73 17.00 -11.61
CA LEU A 190 14.81 15.88 -11.62
C LEU A 190 13.34 16.33 -11.59
N SER A 191 13.04 17.59 -11.90
CA SER A 191 11.67 18.15 -11.86
C SER A 191 10.96 18.19 -13.22
N SER A 192 11.22 17.22 -14.11
CA SER A 192 10.46 17.07 -15.38
C SER A 192 9.42 15.97 -15.28
N LYS A 193 8.46 15.97 -16.20
CA LYS A 193 7.44 14.93 -16.35
C LYS A 193 7.99 13.51 -16.17
N ASP A 194 9.16 13.22 -16.76
CA ASP A 194 9.74 11.88 -16.76
C ASP A 194 10.26 11.43 -15.39
N ASN A 195 10.78 12.34 -14.55
CA ASN A 195 11.56 11.97 -13.35
C ASN A 195 11.17 12.69 -12.06
N HIS A 196 10.20 13.58 -12.09
CA HIS A 196 9.72 14.30 -10.90
C HIS A 196 9.30 13.40 -9.73
N TYR A 197 8.98 12.11 -9.93
CA TYR A 197 8.67 11.21 -8.83
C TYR A 197 9.88 10.74 -8.02
N ILE A 198 11.12 10.79 -8.53
CA ILE A 198 12.30 10.36 -7.74
C ILE A 198 12.66 11.40 -6.68
N THR A 199 12.28 12.66 -6.90
CA THR A 199 12.55 13.79 -6.00
C THR A 199 12.04 13.57 -4.57
N ARG A 200 10.98 12.78 -4.36
CA ARG A 200 10.45 12.45 -3.02
C ARG A 200 11.41 11.62 -2.15
N TYR A 201 12.32 10.89 -2.80
CA TYR A 201 13.33 10.07 -2.13
C TYR A 201 14.65 10.82 -1.93
N ILE A 202 14.69 12.12 -2.26
CA ILE A 202 15.90 12.93 -2.20
C ILE A 202 15.62 14.13 -1.30
N LYS A 203 16.54 14.44 -0.39
CA LYS A 203 16.39 15.61 0.49
C LYS A 203 16.32 16.90 -0.33
N PRO A 204 15.46 17.87 0.03
CA PRO A 204 15.31 19.12 -0.75
C PRO A 204 16.59 19.95 -0.87
N ASP A 205 17.52 19.82 0.06
CA ASP A 205 18.80 20.52 0.10
C ASP A 205 19.97 19.73 -0.50
N ALA A 206 19.73 18.51 -1.01
CA ALA A 206 20.75 17.70 -1.65
C ALA A 206 21.27 18.40 -2.92
N GLN A 207 22.60 18.52 -3.02
CA GLN A 207 23.28 19.19 -4.12
C GLN A 207 24.27 18.27 -4.80
N PHE A 208 24.48 18.53 -6.08
CA PHE A 208 25.55 17.94 -6.84
C PHE A 208 26.91 18.47 -6.39
N SER A 209 27.87 17.57 -6.24
CA SER A 209 29.28 17.84 -6.01
C SER A 209 30.05 17.98 -7.33
N ALA A 210 31.31 18.43 -7.25
CA ALA A 210 32.16 18.67 -8.40
C ALA A 210 32.29 17.43 -9.32
N GLY A 211 32.42 17.66 -10.62
CA GLY A 211 32.58 16.61 -11.63
C GLY A 211 31.29 16.17 -12.32
N SER A 212 30.13 16.47 -11.73
CA SER A 212 28.82 16.15 -12.31
C SER A 212 28.40 17.12 -13.41
N SER A 213 27.88 16.57 -14.50
CA SER A 213 27.40 17.31 -15.67
C SER A 213 26.04 16.81 -16.13
N GLY A 214 25.22 17.74 -16.60
CA GLY A 214 24.01 17.42 -17.34
C GLY A 214 24.21 17.66 -18.84
N PHE A 215 23.44 16.93 -19.64
CA PHE A 215 23.40 17.05 -21.08
C PHE A 215 22.00 17.48 -21.51
N TYR A 216 21.96 18.42 -22.45
CA TYR A 216 20.74 18.83 -23.13
C TYR A 216 20.85 18.40 -24.59
N PHE A 217 20.12 17.35 -24.95
CA PHE A 217 20.15 16.79 -26.28
C PHE A 217 19.08 17.43 -27.15
N THR A 218 19.44 17.75 -28.38
CA THR A 218 18.52 18.17 -29.43
C THR A 218 18.59 17.14 -30.54
N TRP A 219 17.47 16.46 -30.77
CA TRP A 219 17.29 15.56 -31.90
C TRP A 219 16.48 16.24 -33.01
N ARG A 220 16.68 15.85 -34.27
CA ARG A 220 15.96 16.37 -35.42
C ARG A 220 15.91 15.29 -36.52
N PRO A 221 14.76 15.02 -37.14
CA PRO A 221 14.69 14.13 -38.31
C PRO A 221 15.59 14.62 -39.46
N GLU A 222 16.28 13.71 -40.16
CA GLU A 222 17.05 14.06 -41.36
C GLU A 222 16.14 14.43 -42.55
N ASN A 223 14.91 13.89 -42.57
CA ASN A 223 13.87 14.17 -43.56
C ASN A 223 12.48 14.16 -42.91
N GLU A 224 11.47 14.58 -43.67
CA GLU A 224 10.07 14.41 -43.27
C GLU A 224 9.75 12.93 -43.03
N THR A 225 9.30 12.61 -41.81
CA THR A 225 9.05 11.25 -41.35
C THR A 225 7.60 11.12 -40.92
N TYR A 226 6.93 10.04 -41.35
CA TYR A 226 5.54 9.74 -41.04
C TYR A 226 5.48 8.58 -40.05
N LEU A 227 5.04 8.86 -38.82
CA LEU A 227 4.90 7.89 -37.74
C LEU A 227 3.43 7.54 -37.55
N LEU A 228 3.05 6.31 -37.84
CA LEU A 228 1.73 5.78 -37.52
C LEU A 228 1.74 5.30 -36.07
N CYS A 229 0.70 5.64 -35.31
CA CYS A 229 0.52 5.04 -34.00
C CYS A 229 0.24 3.52 -34.14
N ASP A 230 0.40 2.76 -33.05
CA ASP A 230 0.34 1.30 -33.10
C ASP A 230 -1.01 0.74 -33.61
N ASN A 231 -0.99 0.18 -34.83
CA ASN A 231 -2.11 -0.56 -35.40
C ASN A 231 -1.84 -2.08 -35.51
N THR A 232 -0.81 -2.58 -34.82
CA THR A 232 -0.49 -4.00 -34.80
C THR A 232 -1.57 -4.79 -34.07
N ASN A 233 -1.68 -6.08 -34.39
CA ASN A 233 -2.60 -7.03 -33.75
C ASN A 233 -4.09 -6.64 -33.74
N GLY A 234 -4.50 -5.64 -34.53
CA GLY A 234 -5.91 -5.22 -34.63
C GLY A 234 -6.38 -4.41 -33.44
N GLN A 235 -5.47 -3.74 -32.70
CA GLN A 235 -5.84 -2.73 -31.72
C GLN A 235 -6.67 -1.60 -32.39
N ASP A 236 -7.63 -1.05 -31.65
CA ASP A 236 -8.52 0.03 -32.12
C ASP A 236 -8.00 1.42 -31.74
N GLU A 237 -6.95 1.52 -30.91
CA GLU A 237 -6.42 2.79 -30.36
C GLU A 237 -6.02 3.82 -31.42
N CYS A 238 -5.66 3.35 -32.61
CA CYS A 238 -5.25 4.20 -33.73
C CYS A 238 -6.33 4.45 -34.76
N ARG A 239 -7.49 3.82 -34.62
CA ARG A 239 -8.60 3.98 -35.55
C ARG A 239 -9.41 5.20 -35.13
N ILE A 240 -9.84 5.96 -36.12
CA ILE A 240 -10.77 7.05 -35.88
C ILE A 240 -12.18 6.65 -36.27
N SER A 241 -13.11 6.95 -35.37
CA SER A 241 -14.55 6.75 -35.53
C SER A 241 -15.28 8.09 -35.64
N PRO A 242 -16.44 8.16 -36.33
CA PRO A 242 -17.32 9.32 -36.27
C PRO A 242 -17.72 9.62 -34.82
N TYR A 243 -17.69 10.90 -34.45
CA TYR A 243 -18.06 11.36 -33.10
C TYR A 243 -19.46 10.89 -32.69
N ALA A 244 -20.42 10.96 -33.62
CA ALA A 244 -21.82 10.58 -33.38
C ALA A 244 -22.03 9.06 -33.32
N GLN A 245 -21.09 8.27 -33.85
CA GLN A 245 -21.17 6.81 -33.93
C GLN A 245 -19.80 6.20 -33.56
N PRO A 246 -19.38 6.30 -32.29
CA PRO A 246 -18.02 5.95 -31.87
C PRO A 246 -17.70 4.46 -31.98
N ASP A 247 -18.72 3.61 -32.20
CA ASP A 247 -18.55 2.16 -32.40
C ASP A 247 -18.40 1.76 -33.88
N ILE A 248 -18.38 2.73 -34.79
CA ILE A 248 -18.24 2.52 -36.24
C ILE A 248 -16.98 3.23 -36.69
N ASP A 249 -16.10 2.57 -37.42
CA ASP A 249 -14.88 3.21 -37.92
C ASP A 249 -15.08 3.78 -39.33
N TYR A 250 -14.31 4.81 -39.66
CA TYR A 250 -14.18 5.26 -41.05
C TYR A 250 -13.36 4.26 -41.87
N VAL A 251 -13.79 3.98 -43.10
CA VAL A 251 -13.11 3.04 -44.02
C VAL A 251 -12.41 3.74 -45.18
N THR A 252 -12.75 5.02 -45.44
CA THR A 252 -12.04 5.85 -46.42
C THR A 252 -11.80 7.27 -45.90
N LEU A 253 -10.76 7.93 -46.41
CA LEU A 253 -10.45 9.32 -46.06
C LEU A 253 -11.58 10.29 -46.43
N ASP A 254 -12.33 10.00 -47.50
CA ASP A 254 -13.48 10.82 -47.92
C ASP A 254 -14.61 10.81 -46.90
N GLU A 255 -14.78 9.72 -46.15
CA GLU A 255 -15.80 9.63 -45.10
C GLU A 255 -15.47 10.49 -43.89
N VAL A 256 -14.22 10.95 -43.72
CA VAL A 256 -13.86 11.86 -42.62
C VAL A 256 -14.15 13.32 -42.99
N ILE A 257 -14.34 13.59 -44.29
CA ILE A 257 -14.52 14.93 -44.82
C ILE A 257 -16.01 15.28 -44.81
N THR A 258 -16.38 16.37 -44.14
CA THR A 258 -17.70 17.01 -44.20
C THR A 258 -17.83 17.81 -45.51
N PRO A 259 -18.79 17.47 -46.39
CA PRO A 259 -19.11 18.29 -47.56
C PRO A 259 -19.69 19.64 -47.13
N LEU A 260 -19.39 20.71 -47.87
CA LEU A 260 -19.85 22.07 -47.55
C LEU A 260 -21.38 22.19 -47.35
N GLU A 261 -22.18 21.38 -48.04
CA GLU A 261 -23.65 21.41 -47.93
C GLU A 261 -24.20 20.81 -46.63
N ASP A 262 -23.39 20.02 -45.93
CA ASP A 262 -23.75 19.32 -44.69
C ASP A 262 -23.08 19.96 -43.45
N VAL A 263 -22.44 21.11 -43.60
CA VAL A 263 -21.83 21.83 -42.47
C VAL A 263 -22.91 22.46 -41.59
N GLY A 264 -23.08 21.93 -40.38
CA GLY A 264 -24.04 22.41 -39.40
C GLY A 264 -23.47 23.36 -38.34
N ALA A 265 -24.36 23.93 -37.53
CA ALA A 265 -24.02 24.70 -36.33
C ALA A 265 -24.04 23.85 -35.05
N GLU A 266 -24.42 22.58 -35.16
CA GLU A 266 -24.58 21.61 -34.07
C GLU A 266 -23.73 20.36 -34.37
N ILE A 267 -23.13 19.77 -33.34
CA ILE A 267 -22.16 18.66 -33.51
C ILE A 267 -22.80 17.35 -34.03
N ASP A 268 -24.10 17.18 -33.84
CA ASP A 268 -24.84 15.99 -34.33
C ASP A 268 -24.98 15.96 -35.86
N SER A 269 -24.70 17.09 -36.51
CA SER A 269 -24.84 17.27 -37.96
C SER A 269 -23.51 17.37 -38.71
N VAL A 270 -22.38 17.26 -38.02
CA VAL A 270 -21.05 17.35 -38.63
C VAL A 270 -20.39 15.97 -38.72
N ASN A 271 -19.57 15.78 -39.75
CA ASN A 271 -18.78 14.57 -39.91
C ASN A 271 -17.37 14.85 -39.38
N GLY A 272 -17.06 14.30 -38.21
CA GLY A 272 -15.81 14.56 -37.51
C GLY A 272 -15.49 13.43 -36.54
N PHE A 273 -14.24 13.40 -36.09
CA PHE A 273 -13.74 12.37 -35.18
C PHE A 273 -13.27 12.98 -33.86
N LYS A 274 -13.27 12.16 -32.82
CA LYS A 274 -12.72 12.53 -31.51
C LYS A 274 -11.20 12.53 -31.57
N LEU A 275 -10.57 13.64 -31.19
CA LEU A 275 -9.12 13.71 -30.98
C LEU A 275 -8.76 13.46 -29.51
N SER A 276 -9.62 13.88 -28.59
CA SER A 276 -9.60 13.53 -27.16
C SER A 276 -11.03 13.54 -26.61
N ASP A 277 -11.23 13.13 -25.36
CA ASP A 277 -12.56 13.03 -24.74
C ASP A 277 -13.42 14.30 -24.89
N ASN A 278 -12.76 15.46 -24.82
CA ASN A 278 -13.38 16.76 -24.89
C ASN A 278 -13.11 17.54 -26.19
N ILE A 279 -12.44 16.95 -27.20
CA ILE A 279 -12.10 17.62 -28.47
C ILE A 279 -12.54 16.81 -29.68
N VAL A 280 -13.24 17.47 -30.61
CA VAL A 280 -13.66 16.91 -31.91
C VAL A 280 -13.06 17.72 -33.06
N VAL A 281 -12.62 17.01 -34.10
CA VAL A 281 -12.04 17.58 -35.33
C VAL A 281 -12.98 17.34 -36.49
N GLU A 282 -13.39 18.42 -37.15
CA GLU A 282 -14.23 18.40 -38.36
C GLU A 282 -13.39 18.90 -39.54
N LEU A 283 -13.19 18.04 -40.54
CA LEU A 283 -12.50 18.39 -41.80
C LEU A 283 -13.55 18.76 -42.84
N ILE A 284 -13.45 19.95 -43.45
CA ILE A 284 -14.48 20.46 -44.37
C ILE A 284 -13.89 20.65 -45.76
N ASP A 285 -14.56 20.11 -46.78
CA ASP A 285 -14.25 20.44 -48.18
C ASP A 285 -15.11 21.62 -48.66
N ASP A 286 -14.59 22.82 -48.42
CA ASP A 286 -15.15 24.11 -48.85
C ASP A 286 -14.34 24.76 -49.99
N GLY A 287 -13.40 24.02 -50.59
CA GLY A 287 -12.42 24.51 -51.54
C GLY A 287 -11.25 25.31 -50.92
N PHE A 288 -11.29 25.59 -49.61
CA PHE A 288 -10.18 26.10 -48.80
C PHE A 288 -9.62 25.05 -47.83
N PHE A 289 -10.26 23.88 -47.74
CA PHE A 289 -9.87 22.75 -46.89
C PHE A 289 -9.83 23.13 -45.40
N THR A 290 -10.91 23.70 -44.91
CA THR A 290 -11.01 24.19 -43.52
C THR A 290 -11.08 23.04 -42.50
N VAL A 291 -10.42 23.21 -41.36
CA VAL A 291 -10.61 22.37 -40.15
C VAL A 291 -11.31 23.17 -39.08
N ARG A 292 -12.30 22.60 -38.40
CA ARG A 292 -12.91 23.17 -37.19
C ARG A 292 -12.59 22.30 -35.98
N TYR A 293 -12.15 22.95 -34.92
CA TYR A 293 -11.84 22.32 -33.65
C TYR A 293 -12.91 22.66 -32.61
N TRP A 294 -13.67 21.66 -32.22
CA TRP A 294 -14.75 21.77 -31.25
C TRP A 294 -14.25 21.33 -29.87
N SER A 295 -14.60 22.08 -28.82
CA SER A 295 -14.35 21.66 -27.44
C SER A 295 -15.65 21.57 -26.65
N ASN A 296 -15.71 20.60 -25.74
CA ASN A 296 -16.78 20.49 -24.76
C ASN A 296 -16.49 21.41 -23.56
N ILE A 297 -17.35 22.38 -23.28
CA ILE A 297 -17.19 23.29 -22.14
C ILE A 297 -17.99 22.82 -20.92
N ALA A 298 -19.13 22.15 -21.15
CA ALA A 298 -19.95 21.53 -20.11
C ALA A 298 -20.98 20.57 -20.72
N ALA A 299 -21.06 19.34 -20.23
CA ALA A 299 -22.05 18.33 -20.60
C ALA A 299 -22.19 18.14 -22.13
N ASP A 300 -23.21 18.73 -22.76
CA ASP A 300 -23.48 18.62 -24.20
C ASP A 300 -23.15 19.92 -24.98
N GLU A 301 -22.50 20.89 -24.34
CA GLU A 301 -22.18 22.19 -24.95
C GLU A 301 -20.84 22.15 -25.69
N TRP A 302 -20.93 21.93 -27.00
CA TRP A 302 -19.80 21.96 -27.92
C TRP A 302 -19.66 23.31 -28.61
N THR A 303 -18.45 23.83 -28.64
CA THR A 303 -18.16 25.14 -29.21
C THR A 303 -16.89 25.11 -30.05
N ILE A 304 -16.90 25.80 -31.18
CA ILE A 304 -15.70 25.95 -32.03
C ILE A 304 -14.72 26.89 -31.32
N GLN A 305 -13.54 26.38 -30.98
CA GLN A 305 -12.48 27.14 -30.33
C GLN A 305 -11.46 27.69 -31.31
N SER A 306 -11.19 26.96 -32.39
CA SER A 306 -10.19 27.32 -33.37
C SER A 306 -10.52 26.77 -34.75
N TYR A 307 -9.86 27.34 -35.75
CA TYR A 307 -9.91 26.92 -37.14
C TYR A 307 -8.50 26.57 -37.61
N GLY A 308 -8.40 25.56 -38.46
CA GLY A 308 -7.18 25.15 -39.13
C GLY A 308 -7.41 24.94 -40.62
N VAL A 309 -6.40 24.36 -41.27
CA VAL A 309 -6.45 23.95 -42.67
C VAL A 309 -5.91 22.54 -42.77
N TRP A 310 -6.54 21.71 -43.60
CA TRP A 310 -6.06 20.39 -43.95
C TRP A 310 -5.58 20.35 -45.40
N ALA A 311 -4.77 19.35 -45.74
CA ALA A 311 -4.30 19.15 -47.11
C ALA A 311 -4.21 17.66 -47.43
N SER A 312 -4.67 17.27 -48.61
CA SER A 312 -4.36 15.95 -49.16
C SER A 312 -2.92 15.93 -49.68
N THR A 313 -2.15 14.93 -49.26
CA THR A 313 -0.78 14.68 -49.73
C THR A 313 -0.60 13.20 -50.09
N GLY A 314 0.52 12.89 -50.74
CA GLY A 314 0.94 11.51 -50.95
C GLY A 314 2.43 11.31 -50.60
N ALA A 315 2.74 10.24 -49.87
CA ALA A 315 4.09 9.87 -49.49
C ALA A 315 4.27 8.36 -49.70
N PHE A 316 5.39 7.94 -50.30
CA PHE A 316 5.73 6.52 -50.53
C PHE A 316 4.59 5.66 -51.10
N GLY A 317 3.72 6.25 -51.93
CA GLY A 317 2.57 5.56 -52.54
C GLY A 317 1.28 5.55 -51.71
N GLN A 318 1.28 6.08 -50.49
CA GLN A 318 0.10 6.25 -49.65
C GLN A 318 -0.53 7.63 -49.81
N GLN A 319 -1.87 7.69 -49.76
CA GLN A 319 -2.61 8.95 -49.68
C GLN A 319 -2.87 9.30 -48.23
N LEU A 320 -2.62 10.56 -47.87
CA LEU A 320 -2.71 11.06 -46.50
C LEU A 320 -3.49 12.38 -46.47
N ILE A 321 -4.22 12.64 -45.38
CA ILE A 321 -4.73 13.97 -45.06
C ILE A 321 -3.88 14.54 -43.94
N ARG A 322 -3.22 15.67 -44.15
CA ARG A 322 -2.41 16.36 -43.13
C ARG A 322 -3.16 17.55 -42.56
N PHE A 323 -3.01 17.78 -41.26
CA PHE A 323 -3.60 18.91 -40.56
C PHE A 323 -2.79 19.23 -39.29
N ASP A 324 -2.82 20.49 -38.87
CA ASP A 324 -2.07 20.95 -37.70
C ASP A 324 -3.03 21.28 -36.55
N ILE A 325 -2.75 20.76 -35.35
CA ILE A 325 -3.48 21.04 -34.13
C ILE A 325 -3.00 22.38 -33.53
N PRO A 326 -3.86 23.40 -33.42
CA PRO A 326 -3.49 24.67 -32.81
C PRO A 326 -3.13 24.50 -31.33
N ASP A 327 -2.16 25.28 -30.83
CA ASP A 327 -1.72 25.26 -29.43
C ASP A 327 -2.88 25.36 -28.43
N ILE A 328 -3.87 26.21 -28.71
CA ILE A 328 -5.05 26.38 -27.85
C ILE A 328 -5.84 25.07 -27.70
N ILE A 329 -5.90 24.24 -28.75
CA ILE A 329 -6.59 22.95 -28.73
C ILE A 329 -5.81 21.93 -27.90
N ARG A 330 -4.48 21.92 -28.02
CA ARG A 330 -3.61 21.07 -27.18
C ARG A 330 -3.66 21.45 -25.70
N GLN A 331 -3.88 22.74 -25.40
CA GLN A 331 -4.04 23.22 -24.03
C GLN A 331 -5.41 22.86 -23.43
N LEU A 332 -6.46 22.86 -24.26
CA LEU A 332 -7.81 22.51 -23.84
C LEU A 332 -8.06 20.99 -23.80
N SER A 333 -7.32 20.20 -24.58
CA SER A 333 -7.44 18.75 -24.61
C SER A 333 -7.07 18.13 -23.26
N ASP A 334 -7.95 17.29 -22.72
CA ASP A 334 -7.73 16.64 -21.42
C ASP A 334 -6.67 15.53 -21.50
N ASN A 335 -6.49 14.90 -22.66
CA ASN A 335 -5.57 13.77 -22.89
C ASN A 335 -5.06 13.76 -24.35
N TYR A 336 -4.23 14.72 -24.73
CA TYR A 336 -3.60 14.73 -26.05
C TYR A 336 -2.49 13.68 -26.12
N GLN A 337 -2.66 12.65 -26.95
CA GLN A 337 -1.79 11.45 -26.96
C GLN A 337 -0.59 11.55 -27.92
N PHE A 338 -0.44 12.65 -28.66
CA PHE A 338 0.61 12.81 -29.67
C PHE A 338 1.73 13.76 -29.19
N ASN A 339 2.94 13.56 -29.69
CA ASN A 339 4.11 14.40 -29.41
C ASN A 339 4.20 15.63 -30.35
N SER A 340 3.76 15.48 -31.60
CA SER A 340 3.72 16.51 -32.63
C SER A 340 2.35 17.20 -32.66
N GLN A 341 2.35 18.45 -33.12
CA GLN A 341 1.11 19.17 -33.48
C GLN A 341 0.68 18.87 -34.92
N LYS A 342 1.54 18.25 -35.73
CA LYS A 342 1.30 17.95 -37.13
C LYS A 342 0.84 16.52 -37.23
N LEU A 343 -0.43 16.33 -37.52
CA LEU A 343 -1.03 15.02 -37.61
C LEU A 343 -1.37 14.69 -39.06
N PHE A 344 -1.56 13.41 -39.32
CA PHE A 344 -2.11 12.94 -40.57
C PHE A 344 -3.11 11.81 -40.36
N LEU A 345 -4.00 11.65 -41.33
CA LEU A 345 -4.88 10.50 -41.47
C LEU A 345 -4.47 9.67 -42.68
N VAL A 346 -4.55 8.35 -42.57
CA VAL A 346 -4.24 7.41 -43.66
C VAL A 346 -5.24 6.26 -43.66
N ALA A 347 -5.59 5.77 -44.85
CA ALA A 347 -6.34 4.51 -44.97
C ALA A 347 -5.36 3.33 -44.99
N ASP A 348 -5.45 2.44 -44.00
CA ASP A 348 -4.70 1.18 -43.93
C ASP A 348 -5.61 0.06 -43.44
N ARG A 349 -5.47 -1.15 -44.01
CA ARG A 349 -6.26 -2.34 -43.65
C ARG A 349 -7.78 -2.12 -43.53
N ASP A 350 -8.35 -1.37 -44.47
CA ASP A 350 -9.78 -1.02 -44.55
C ASP A 350 -10.29 -0.08 -43.44
N PHE A 351 -9.40 0.60 -42.71
CA PHE A 351 -9.74 1.60 -41.70
C PHE A 351 -8.97 2.90 -41.91
N VAL A 352 -9.48 4.01 -41.35
CA VAL A 352 -8.73 5.26 -41.25
C VAL A 352 -8.00 5.32 -39.90
N HIS A 353 -6.70 5.50 -39.99
CA HIS A 353 -5.80 5.63 -38.85
C HIS A 353 -5.25 7.05 -38.74
N ILE A 354 -4.91 7.44 -37.52
CA ILE A 354 -4.21 8.69 -37.21
C ILE A 354 -2.71 8.46 -36.97
N GLY A 355 -1.89 9.44 -37.32
CA GLY A 355 -0.45 9.41 -37.07
C GLY A 355 0.16 10.81 -36.98
N GLU A 356 1.46 10.85 -36.72
CA GLU A 356 2.26 12.05 -36.52
C GLU A 356 3.21 12.31 -37.70
N VAL A 357 3.34 13.57 -38.10
CA VAL A 357 4.36 13.99 -39.06
C VAL A 357 5.47 14.72 -38.32
N LEU A 358 6.70 14.22 -38.46
CA LEU A 358 7.90 14.89 -38.01
C LEU A 358 8.57 15.55 -39.21
N LEU A 359 8.68 16.88 -39.22
CA LEU A 359 9.30 17.60 -40.33
C LEU A 359 10.81 17.76 -40.18
N ASP A 360 11.50 17.84 -41.32
CA ASP A 360 12.88 18.32 -41.34
C ASP A 360 12.95 19.74 -40.75
N GLY A 361 13.63 19.86 -39.59
CA GLY A 361 13.74 21.11 -38.84
C GLY A 361 12.92 21.16 -37.56
N GLU A 362 12.02 20.21 -37.33
CA GLU A 362 11.40 20.07 -36.01
C GLU A 362 12.39 19.44 -35.04
N GLU A 363 12.66 20.19 -33.98
CA GLU A 363 13.56 19.82 -32.90
C GLU A 363 12.74 19.28 -31.74
N PHE A 364 13.23 18.22 -31.13
CA PHE A 364 12.77 17.78 -29.82
C PHE A 364 13.97 17.59 -28.91
N ASN A 365 13.74 17.89 -27.64
CA ASN A 365 14.80 18.01 -26.68
C ASN A 365 14.53 17.11 -25.49
N PHE A 366 15.59 16.49 -25.00
CA PHE A 366 15.57 15.71 -23.77
C PHE A 366 16.86 15.93 -23.00
N SER A 367 16.85 15.60 -21.72
CA SER A 367 18.03 15.77 -20.87
C SER A 367 18.61 14.42 -20.46
N GLY A 368 19.91 14.39 -20.26
CA GLY A 368 20.63 13.25 -19.71
C GLY A 368 21.70 13.68 -18.71
N PHE A 369 22.34 12.70 -18.11
CA PHE A 369 23.34 12.87 -17.07
C PHE A 369 24.61 12.10 -17.41
N ASP A 370 25.76 12.60 -16.95
CA ASP A 370 26.97 11.78 -16.91
C ASP A 370 26.92 10.75 -15.77
N ILE A 371 27.93 9.87 -15.74
CA ILE A 371 28.01 8.81 -14.74
C ILE A 371 28.12 9.36 -13.31
N ASP A 372 28.85 10.46 -13.12
CA ASP A 372 29.07 11.08 -11.80
C ASP A 372 27.77 11.70 -11.26
N ALA A 373 27.01 12.42 -12.10
CA ALA A 373 25.71 12.95 -11.74
C ALA A 373 24.73 11.83 -11.40
N LYS A 374 24.68 10.77 -12.21
CA LYS A 374 23.85 9.59 -11.96
C LYS A 374 24.19 8.93 -10.62
N GLU A 375 25.46 8.70 -10.32
CA GLU A 375 25.88 8.08 -9.06
C GLU A 375 25.49 8.93 -7.85
N GLN A 376 25.58 10.25 -7.97
CA GLN A 376 25.18 11.18 -6.91
C GLN A 376 23.66 11.23 -6.70
N ILE A 377 22.87 11.15 -7.78
CA ILE A 377 21.40 11.03 -7.70
C ILE A 377 21.04 9.76 -6.92
N PHE A 378 21.61 8.62 -7.27
CA PHE A 378 21.31 7.36 -6.59
C PHE A 378 21.85 7.29 -5.16
N ALA A 379 23.02 7.86 -4.89
CA ALA A 379 23.55 7.97 -3.53
C ALA A 379 22.67 8.88 -2.63
N ALA A 380 22.05 9.91 -3.20
CA ALA A 380 21.13 10.79 -2.49
C ALA A 380 19.72 10.18 -2.34
N THR A 381 19.37 9.18 -3.14
CA THR A 381 18.05 8.55 -3.19
C THR A 381 17.91 7.52 -2.06
N SER A 382 17.02 7.77 -1.10
CA SER A 382 16.74 6.86 0.02
C SER A 382 15.27 6.92 0.44
N ARG A 383 14.74 5.77 0.87
CA ARG A 383 13.42 5.70 1.53
C ARG A 383 13.40 6.52 2.82
N ASP A 384 14.52 6.64 3.53
CA ASP A 384 14.62 7.42 4.78
C ASP A 384 14.45 8.93 4.56
N ASN A 385 14.52 9.39 3.31
CA ASN A 385 14.26 10.78 2.95
C ASN A 385 12.77 11.08 2.79
N LEU A 386 11.92 10.05 2.75
CA LEU A 386 10.48 10.26 2.88
C LEU A 386 10.19 10.94 4.22
N PRO A 387 9.13 11.76 4.33
CA PRO A 387 8.82 12.47 5.56
C PRO A 387 8.83 11.50 6.76
N PRO A 388 9.56 11.82 7.84
CA PRO A 388 9.59 10.97 9.03
C PRO A 388 8.17 10.78 9.57
N PHE A 389 7.99 9.73 10.38
CA PHE A 389 6.73 9.37 11.08
C PHE A 389 6.25 10.46 12.05
N GLY A 390 5.91 11.64 11.53
CA GLY A 390 5.54 12.83 12.26
C GLY A 390 4.24 13.42 11.74
N ASN A 391 3.57 14.13 12.63
CA ASN A 391 2.31 14.79 12.31
C ASN A 391 2.59 15.99 11.40
N CYS A 392 1.77 16.12 10.37
CA CYS A 392 1.72 17.27 9.49
C CYS A 392 0.25 17.70 9.39
N GLY A 393 -0.01 19.00 9.49
CA GLY A 393 -1.34 19.57 9.32
C GLY A 393 -1.41 20.29 7.97
N PHE A 394 -2.40 19.95 7.16
CA PHE A 394 -2.60 20.54 5.83
C PHE A 394 -3.88 21.38 5.79
N GLY A 395 -3.70 22.71 5.65
CA GLY A 395 -4.62 23.71 5.06
C GLY A 395 -6.04 23.91 5.63
N ASN A 396 -6.66 25.07 5.38
CA ASN A 396 -8.04 25.39 5.79
C ASN A 396 -9.10 24.58 5.01
N THR A 397 -9.51 23.42 5.54
CA THR A 397 -10.41 22.48 4.86
C THR A 397 -11.83 22.46 5.43
N GLY A 398 -12.49 23.61 5.48
CA GLY A 398 -13.91 23.68 5.84
C GLY A 398 -14.86 22.83 4.96
N ASN A 399 -14.34 22.20 3.88
CA ASN A 399 -15.00 21.20 3.03
C ASN A 399 -13.98 20.15 2.50
N ALA A 400 -13.41 19.28 3.35
CA ALA A 400 -12.42 18.30 2.90
C ALA A 400 -13.00 17.30 1.89
N ASN A 401 -12.35 17.15 0.73
CA ASN A 401 -12.73 16.23 -0.34
C ASN A 401 -11.52 15.35 -0.75
N SER A 402 -11.72 14.44 -1.69
CA SER A 402 -10.67 13.55 -2.22
C SER A 402 -9.42 14.32 -2.69
N ASP A 403 -9.62 15.45 -3.34
CA ASP A 403 -8.57 16.28 -3.93
C ASP A 403 -7.74 17.00 -2.86
N LEU A 404 -8.39 17.56 -1.84
CA LEU A 404 -7.73 18.16 -0.68
C LEU A 404 -6.95 17.11 0.12
N TYR A 405 -7.45 15.89 0.21
CA TYR A 405 -6.71 14.77 0.79
C TYR A 405 -5.51 14.39 -0.07
N LEU A 406 -5.65 14.31 -1.41
CA LEU A 406 -4.54 14.02 -2.31
C LEU A 406 -3.44 15.07 -2.13
N ASN A 407 -3.80 16.35 -2.02
CA ASN A 407 -2.86 17.42 -1.73
C ASN A 407 -2.23 17.28 -0.34
N ALA A 408 -2.99 16.87 0.69
CA ALA A 408 -2.46 16.59 2.02
C ALA A 408 -1.46 15.42 2.00
N VAL A 409 -1.73 14.36 1.24
CA VAL A 409 -0.79 13.25 1.02
C VAL A 409 0.45 13.74 0.29
N THR A 410 0.30 14.51 -0.78
CA THR A 410 1.41 15.05 -1.55
C THR A 410 2.31 15.96 -0.69
N GLU A 411 1.74 16.78 0.19
CA GLU A 411 2.51 17.71 1.04
C GLU A 411 3.04 17.07 2.33
N CYS A 412 2.28 16.17 2.94
CA CYS A 412 2.64 15.53 4.20
C CYS A 412 3.29 14.14 4.02
N GLY A 413 3.33 13.57 2.82
CA GLY A 413 3.80 12.22 2.50
C GLY A 413 2.70 11.15 2.51
N GLY A 414 3.03 9.87 2.41
CA GLY A 414 2.02 8.79 2.36
C GLY A 414 1.62 8.37 0.95
N ASP A 415 2.57 8.35 0.02
CA ASP A 415 2.32 8.00 -1.38
C ASP A 415 2.16 6.49 -1.63
N GLU A 416 2.19 5.62 -0.61
CA GLU A 416 1.98 4.19 -0.88
C GLU A 416 0.50 3.90 -1.09
N ARG A 417 0.15 3.85 -2.37
CA ARG A 417 -1.12 3.34 -2.87
C ARG A 417 -1.22 1.85 -2.56
N LEU A 418 -2.36 1.45 -2.03
CA LEU A 418 -2.76 0.05 -1.86
C LEU A 418 -3.23 -0.47 -3.21
N THR A 419 -2.56 -1.49 -3.72
CA THR A 419 -3.07 -2.30 -4.83
C THR A 419 -4.21 -3.18 -4.31
N THR A 420 -5.07 -3.69 -5.21
CA THR A 420 -6.09 -4.68 -4.85
C THR A 420 -5.46 -5.91 -4.18
N SER A 421 -4.33 -6.39 -4.70
CA SER A 421 -3.59 -7.51 -4.10
C SER A 421 -3.00 -7.21 -2.73
N ALA A 422 -2.57 -5.96 -2.48
CA ALA A 422 -2.11 -5.53 -1.16
C ALA A 422 -3.28 -5.47 -0.17
N LEU A 423 -4.43 -4.97 -0.62
CA LEU A 423 -5.66 -4.93 0.17
C LEU A 423 -6.17 -6.34 0.51
N ASP A 424 -6.15 -7.29 -0.44
CA ASP A 424 -6.54 -8.68 -0.17
C ASP A 424 -5.69 -9.31 0.93
N ASN A 425 -4.41 -8.92 1.01
CA ASN A 425 -3.53 -9.32 2.09
C ASN A 425 -3.81 -8.59 3.41
N LEU A 426 -4.66 -7.56 3.42
CA LEU A 426 -5.09 -6.86 4.63
C LEU A 426 -6.43 -7.36 5.20
N LEU A 427 -7.26 -7.99 4.37
CA LEU A 427 -8.59 -8.46 4.76
C LEU A 427 -8.50 -9.63 5.74
N ASP A 428 -9.46 -9.66 6.68
CA ASP A 428 -9.63 -10.68 7.73
C ASP A 428 -8.39 -10.94 8.60
N ARG A 429 -7.47 -9.97 8.65
CA ARG A 429 -6.33 -9.97 9.57
C ARG A 429 -6.58 -9.07 10.75
N HIS A 430 -5.95 -9.42 11.88
CA HIS A 430 -6.02 -8.63 13.10
C HIS A 430 -4.90 -7.60 13.13
N TRP A 431 -5.29 -6.31 13.12
CA TRP A 431 -4.38 -5.18 13.21
C TRP A 431 -4.33 -4.66 14.64
N VAL A 432 -3.35 -5.10 15.41
CA VAL A 432 -3.26 -4.86 16.85
C VAL A 432 -2.45 -3.62 17.17
N GLN A 433 -2.89 -2.84 18.16
CA GLN A 433 -2.13 -1.77 18.78
C GLN A 433 -2.06 -1.95 20.29
N ILE A 434 -0.91 -1.59 20.88
CA ILE A 434 -0.72 -1.56 22.32
C ILE A 434 -0.27 -0.15 22.72
N SER A 435 -1.02 0.46 23.62
CA SER A 435 -0.73 1.80 24.12
C SER A 435 0.44 1.79 25.14
N PRO A 436 1.02 2.95 25.49
CA PRO A 436 2.08 3.04 26.51
C PRO A 436 1.67 2.54 27.89
N ASP A 437 0.38 2.61 28.21
CA ASP A 437 -0.26 2.14 29.43
C ASP A 437 -0.73 0.67 29.33
N GLY A 438 -0.64 0.05 28.15
CA GLY A 438 -0.93 -1.38 27.94
C GLY A 438 -2.38 -1.66 27.57
N GLU A 439 -3.14 -0.65 27.15
CA GLU A 439 -4.43 -0.87 26.49
C GLU A 439 -4.20 -1.56 25.14
N ILE A 440 -4.98 -2.61 24.89
CA ILE A 440 -4.93 -3.40 23.67
C ILE A 440 -6.14 -3.03 22.82
N SER A 441 -5.91 -2.64 21.57
CA SER A 441 -6.96 -2.45 20.57
C SER A 441 -6.64 -3.22 19.30
N ALA A 442 -7.66 -3.62 18.56
CA ALA A 442 -7.47 -4.26 17.26
C ALA A 442 -8.53 -3.83 16.25
N GLN A 443 -8.18 -3.94 14.96
CA GLN A 443 -9.10 -3.66 13.86
C GLN A 443 -9.06 -4.83 12.87
N ILE A 444 -10.21 -5.15 12.27
CA ILE A 444 -10.31 -6.17 11.23
C ILE A 444 -11.10 -5.60 10.06
N LEU A 445 -10.51 -5.58 8.87
CA LEU A 445 -11.20 -5.21 7.62
C LEU A 445 -11.86 -6.46 7.04
N ARG A 446 -13.19 -6.46 6.90
CA ARG A 446 -13.96 -7.58 6.35
C ARG A 446 -14.14 -7.44 4.85
N ASP A 447 -14.22 -8.56 4.14
CA ASP A 447 -14.44 -8.64 2.68
C ASP A 447 -15.74 -7.97 2.18
N ASN A 448 -16.72 -7.81 3.07
CA ASN A 448 -18.03 -7.20 2.80
C ASN A 448 -18.04 -5.66 2.95
N ASN A 449 -16.87 -5.01 2.92
CA ASN A 449 -16.67 -3.57 3.11
C ASN A 449 -17.08 -3.04 4.50
N GLN A 450 -17.23 -3.92 5.49
CA GLN A 450 -17.35 -3.52 6.91
C GLN A 450 -15.99 -3.64 7.60
N TRP A 451 -15.81 -2.92 8.69
CA TRP A 451 -14.66 -3.18 9.57
C TRP A 451 -15.08 -3.25 11.03
N GLU A 452 -14.38 -4.07 11.78
CA GLU A 452 -14.60 -4.31 13.21
C GLU A 452 -13.51 -3.64 14.02
N GLN A 453 -13.90 -3.12 15.17
CA GLN A 453 -12.99 -2.51 16.14
C GLN A 453 -13.13 -3.24 17.46
N TYR A 454 -12.00 -3.67 18.00
CA TYR A 454 -11.91 -4.30 19.30
C TYR A 454 -11.14 -3.40 20.24
N ARG A 455 -11.65 -3.24 21.47
CA ARG A 455 -10.95 -2.55 22.55
C ARG A 455 -11.01 -3.45 23.77
N HIS A 456 -9.87 -3.68 24.41
CA HIS A 456 -9.76 -4.60 25.55
C HIS A 456 -10.35 -5.99 25.24
N THR A 457 -10.08 -6.52 24.05
CA THR A 457 -10.62 -7.79 23.52
C THR A 457 -12.11 -7.80 23.15
N GLU A 458 -12.84 -6.72 23.41
CA GLU A 458 -14.28 -6.64 23.18
C GLU A 458 -14.63 -5.92 21.89
N LEU A 459 -15.64 -6.43 21.17
CA LEU A 459 -16.14 -5.80 19.96
C LEU A 459 -16.89 -4.51 20.32
N GLU A 460 -16.42 -3.37 19.80
CA GLU A 460 -17.14 -2.12 19.92
C GLU A 460 -18.33 -2.09 18.96
N THR A 461 -19.54 -1.87 19.48
CA THR A 461 -20.72 -1.68 18.65
C THR A 461 -20.61 -0.42 17.80
N GLY A 462 -20.93 -0.50 16.51
CA GLY A 462 -20.94 0.66 15.61
C GLY A 462 -21.18 0.27 14.15
N SER A 463 -21.55 1.23 13.32
CA SER A 463 -21.76 1.04 11.88
C SER A 463 -20.54 1.55 11.13
N ARG A 464 -19.67 0.64 10.70
CA ARG A 464 -18.30 0.93 10.24
C ARG A 464 -18.09 0.39 8.84
N SER A 465 -17.60 1.21 7.91
CA SER A 465 -17.33 0.76 6.54
C SER A 465 -15.95 1.17 6.06
N TRP A 466 -15.43 0.44 5.09
CA TRP A 466 -14.21 0.83 4.38
C TRP A 466 -14.42 0.76 2.86
N SER A 467 -13.61 1.52 2.11
CA SER A 467 -13.57 1.47 0.65
C SER A 467 -12.16 1.79 0.12
N LEU A 468 -11.80 1.19 -1.01
CA LEU A 468 -10.59 1.55 -1.75
C LEU A 468 -10.97 2.50 -2.88
N GLY A 469 -10.42 3.72 -2.86
CA GLY A 469 -10.61 4.66 -3.96
C GLY A 469 -9.75 4.33 -5.18
N ASP A 470 -10.12 4.86 -6.35
CA ASP A 470 -9.38 4.65 -7.61
C ASP A 470 -7.92 5.16 -7.55
N GLU A 471 -7.65 6.11 -6.65
CA GLU A 471 -6.30 6.62 -6.35
C GLU A 471 -5.45 5.65 -5.49
N GLY A 472 -6.01 4.52 -5.05
CA GLY A 472 -5.33 3.52 -4.24
C GLY A 472 -5.23 3.86 -2.75
N TYR A 473 -6.05 4.78 -2.23
CA TYR A 473 -6.12 5.05 -0.79
C TYR A 473 -7.32 4.37 -0.15
N LEU A 474 -7.11 3.76 1.02
CA LEU A 474 -8.15 3.10 1.78
C LEU A 474 -8.87 4.13 2.66
N THR A 475 -10.17 4.31 2.47
CA THR A 475 -11.01 5.16 3.32
C THR A 475 -11.70 4.28 4.35
N LEU A 476 -11.53 4.59 5.64
CA LEU A 476 -12.29 4.01 6.75
C LEU A 476 -13.27 5.05 7.27
N THR A 477 -14.54 4.69 7.29
CA THR A 477 -15.64 5.46 7.87
C THR A 477 -15.97 4.84 9.24
N PRO A 478 -15.73 5.56 10.35
CA PRO A 478 -16.01 5.05 11.69
C PRO A 478 -17.50 5.01 12.04
N ASP A 479 -18.31 5.89 11.46
CA ASP A 479 -19.77 5.86 11.56
C ASP A 479 -20.39 6.17 10.19
N THR A 480 -21.07 5.20 9.58
CA THR A 480 -21.76 5.37 8.29
C THR A 480 -22.92 6.37 8.34
N ASN A 481 -23.35 6.81 9.53
CA ASN A 481 -24.34 7.88 9.68
C ASN A 481 -23.68 9.27 9.61
N GLU A 482 -22.36 9.36 9.78
CA GLU A 482 -21.57 10.58 9.77
C GLU A 482 -20.51 10.52 8.65
N ASN A 483 -20.96 10.50 7.39
CA ASN A 483 -20.07 10.31 6.23
C ASN A 483 -18.99 11.39 6.05
N GLY A 484 -19.11 12.54 6.73
CA GLY A 484 -18.06 13.55 6.80
C GLY A 484 -16.90 13.18 7.73
N ASN A 485 -17.07 12.18 8.60
CA ASN A 485 -16.04 11.68 9.51
C ASN A 485 -15.39 10.44 8.90
N TYR A 486 -14.17 10.59 8.39
CA TYR A 486 -13.43 9.47 7.83
C TYR A 486 -11.93 9.60 8.05
N ASN A 487 -11.27 8.45 8.08
CA ASN A 487 -9.82 8.32 8.04
C ASN A 487 -9.43 7.76 6.68
N ARG A 488 -8.49 8.41 6.01
CA ARG A 488 -7.88 7.82 4.82
C ARG A 488 -6.48 7.34 5.14
N TRP A 489 -6.21 6.10 4.78
CA TRP A 489 -4.97 5.40 5.05
C TRP A 489 -4.13 5.38 3.80
N ALA A 490 -2.91 5.84 3.98
CA ALA A 490 -1.79 5.54 3.11
C ALA A 490 -0.89 4.55 3.82
N LEU A 491 -0.57 3.42 3.18
CA LEU A 491 0.51 2.58 3.68
C LEU A 491 1.82 3.40 3.58
N THR A 492 2.77 3.21 4.49
CA THR A 492 4.06 3.93 4.45
C THR A 492 5.27 3.01 4.56
N SER A 493 5.12 1.89 5.26
CA SER A 493 6.12 0.81 5.33
C SER A 493 5.47 -0.48 5.83
N ARG A 494 6.11 -1.60 5.49
CA ARG A 494 5.68 -2.95 5.91
C ARG A 494 6.90 -3.77 6.33
N ASP A 495 7.22 -3.84 7.61
CA ASP A 495 8.25 -4.75 8.09
C ASP A 495 7.69 -6.18 8.15
N TYR A 496 8.16 -7.06 7.26
CA TYR A 496 7.74 -8.47 7.24
C TYR A 496 8.40 -9.30 8.34
N ASP A 497 9.62 -8.94 8.76
CA ASP A 497 10.37 -9.67 9.78
C ASP A 497 9.78 -9.40 11.17
N GLN A 498 9.33 -8.17 11.40
CA GLN A 498 8.70 -7.77 12.66
C GLN A 498 7.15 -7.82 12.61
N ARG A 499 6.57 -8.15 11.45
CA ARG A 499 5.12 -8.15 11.18
C ARG A 499 4.44 -6.80 11.49
N LEU A 500 5.13 -5.71 11.18
CA LEU A 500 4.68 -4.36 11.48
C LEU A 500 4.19 -3.67 10.23
N LEU A 501 2.97 -3.15 10.29
CA LEU A 501 2.42 -2.25 9.29
C LEU A 501 2.35 -0.83 9.82
N ALA A 502 2.71 0.12 8.96
CA ALA A 502 2.67 1.53 9.27
C ALA A 502 1.73 2.25 8.29
N PHE A 503 0.61 2.78 8.79
CA PHE A 503 -0.35 3.57 8.00
C PHE A 503 -0.40 5.02 8.45
N LYS A 504 -0.18 5.93 7.51
CA LYS A 504 -0.44 7.35 7.73
C LYS A 504 -1.93 7.56 7.56
N GLN A 505 -2.59 7.90 8.65
CA GLN A 505 -4.03 8.15 8.67
C GLN A 505 -4.24 9.64 8.60
N TYR A 506 -4.94 10.11 7.58
CA TYR A 506 -5.42 11.48 7.56
C TYR A 506 -6.86 11.49 8.00
N ARG A 507 -7.13 12.30 9.02
CA ARG A 507 -8.44 12.37 9.65
C ARG A 507 -9.15 13.64 9.24
N HIS A 508 -10.41 13.50 8.85
CA HIS A 508 -11.35 14.60 8.79
C HIS A 508 -12.41 14.41 9.88
N LEU A 509 -12.73 15.50 10.60
CA LEU A 509 -13.79 15.55 11.60
C LEU A 509 -14.77 16.69 11.26
N GLU A 510 -15.94 16.36 10.75
CA GLU A 510 -17.13 17.19 10.84
C GLU A 510 -17.73 17.07 12.25
N THR A 511 -17.63 18.12 13.08
CA THR A 511 -18.78 18.82 13.72
C THR A 511 -18.47 19.56 15.04
N GLY A 512 -19.27 20.62 15.28
CA GLY A 512 -19.69 21.07 16.61
C GLY A 512 -18.73 22.01 17.36
N SER A 513 -18.90 23.32 17.15
CA SER A 513 -18.38 24.45 17.96
C SER A 513 -17.33 24.11 19.04
N ASP A 514 -16.06 24.37 18.74
CA ASP A 514 -14.95 24.77 19.66
C ASP A 514 -13.59 24.08 19.39
N ALA A 515 -13.45 23.21 18.39
CA ALA A 515 -12.14 22.80 17.86
C ALA A 515 -11.69 23.75 16.72
N PRO A 516 -10.39 24.08 16.56
CA PRO A 516 -9.90 24.82 15.38
C PRO A 516 -10.21 23.99 14.12
N LEU A 517 -11.07 24.53 13.26
CA LEU A 517 -11.92 23.81 12.29
C LEU A 517 -11.32 23.64 10.88
N ASP A 518 -10.02 23.82 10.71
CA ASP A 518 -9.48 24.24 9.41
C ASP A 518 -8.21 23.45 9.04
N ALA A 519 -8.13 22.14 9.27
CA ALA A 519 -6.97 21.30 8.89
C ALA A 519 -7.31 19.83 8.63
N ILE A 520 -6.73 19.24 7.57
CA ILE A 520 -6.54 17.79 7.49
C ILE A 520 -5.29 17.46 8.32
N ASP A 521 -5.51 16.86 9.47
CA ASP A 521 -4.43 16.34 10.30
C ASP A 521 -4.09 14.91 9.87
N ASN A 522 -2.80 14.57 9.89
CA ASN A 522 -2.39 13.18 9.87
C ASN A 522 -1.80 12.73 11.20
N VAL A 523 -2.00 11.45 11.45
CA VAL A 523 -1.34 10.70 12.51
C VAL A 523 -0.74 9.45 11.92
N MET A 524 0.46 9.16 12.37
CA MET A 524 1.12 7.93 12.00
C MET A 524 0.68 6.81 12.93
N VAL A 525 0.12 5.74 12.36
CA VAL A 525 -0.43 4.63 13.11
C VAL A 525 0.29 3.35 12.74
N ARG A 526 0.71 2.60 13.76
CA ARG A 526 1.46 1.35 13.62
C ARG A 526 0.61 0.20 14.14
N TYR A 527 0.53 -0.86 13.36
CA TYR A 527 -0.21 -2.06 13.69
C TYR A 527 0.71 -3.27 13.64
N TYR A 528 0.53 -4.17 14.59
CA TYR A 528 1.07 -5.52 14.54
C TYR A 528 0.07 -6.43 13.83
N ALA A 529 0.57 -7.22 12.88
CA ALA A 529 -0.20 -8.19 12.11
C ALA A 529 -0.01 -9.59 12.69
N ALA A 530 -0.85 -10.00 13.64
CA ALA A 530 -0.74 -11.34 14.21
C ALA A 530 -1.11 -12.39 13.14
N ASP A 531 -0.17 -13.25 12.73
CA ASP A 531 -0.47 -14.36 11.80
C ASP A 531 -1.35 -15.42 12.48
N GLN A 532 -0.87 -15.95 13.61
CA GLN A 532 -1.59 -16.90 14.46
C GLN A 532 -1.09 -16.75 15.90
N LEU A 533 -2.02 -16.55 16.84
CA LEU A 533 -1.71 -16.55 18.26
C LEU A 533 -1.42 -17.99 18.74
N ALA A 534 -0.33 -18.17 19.48
CA ALA A 534 0.06 -19.46 20.06
C ALA A 534 0.56 -19.28 21.49
N SER A 535 0.27 -20.25 22.37
CA SER A 535 0.84 -20.29 23.72
C SER A 535 2.33 -20.72 23.66
N CYS A 536 3.15 -20.08 24.49
CA CYS A 536 4.59 -20.34 24.51
C CYS A 536 4.96 -21.43 25.52
N ALA A 537 5.15 -22.65 25.05
CA ALA A 537 5.43 -23.83 25.90
C ALA A 537 6.87 -23.93 26.46
N ILE A 538 7.70 -22.88 26.32
CA ILE A 538 9.09 -22.90 26.79
C ILE A 538 9.13 -23.12 28.31
N ALA A 539 9.80 -24.17 28.77
CA ALA A 539 9.90 -24.54 30.18
C ALA A 539 8.55 -24.82 30.88
N ASP A 540 7.51 -25.18 30.11
CA ASP A 540 6.30 -25.75 30.70
C ASP A 540 6.66 -27.03 31.46
N SER A 541 6.04 -27.18 32.63
CA SER A 541 6.31 -28.26 33.56
C SER A 541 5.85 -29.62 33.03
N GLY A 542 4.86 -29.62 32.13
CA GLY A 542 4.14 -30.82 31.66
C GLY A 542 3.28 -31.45 32.75
N TRP A 543 2.29 -32.27 32.36
CA TRP A 543 1.38 -32.95 33.28
C TRP A 543 1.53 -34.47 33.18
N ASP A 544 1.62 -35.15 34.32
CA ASP A 544 1.57 -36.62 34.39
C ASP A 544 0.14 -37.06 34.70
N PRO A 545 -0.56 -37.73 33.77
CA PRO A 545 -1.94 -38.15 33.96
C PRO A 545 -2.08 -39.29 34.98
N ASP A 546 -1.02 -40.08 35.22
CA ASP A 546 -1.09 -41.21 36.16
C ASP A 546 -1.05 -40.73 37.61
N THR A 547 -0.37 -39.62 37.88
CA THR A 547 -0.18 -39.07 39.23
C THR A 547 -0.91 -37.74 39.46
N THR A 548 -1.57 -37.18 38.43
CA THR A 548 -2.27 -35.87 38.46
C THR A 548 -1.38 -34.75 39.00
N THR A 549 -0.12 -34.73 38.57
CA THR A 549 0.90 -33.79 39.07
C THR A 549 1.84 -33.33 37.97
N PRO A 550 2.49 -32.17 38.11
CA PRO A 550 3.46 -31.74 37.11
C PRO A 550 4.70 -32.63 37.02
N VAL A 551 5.18 -32.87 35.79
CA VAL A 551 6.35 -33.72 35.53
C VAL A 551 7.63 -33.07 36.09
N THR A 552 7.71 -31.74 36.07
CA THR A 552 8.84 -30.99 36.61
C THR A 552 8.42 -29.82 37.50
N LYS A 553 9.01 -29.73 38.69
CA LYS A 553 8.90 -28.54 39.55
C LYS A 553 9.83 -27.45 39.01
N GLN A 554 9.32 -26.25 38.90
CA GLN A 554 10.05 -25.08 38.44
C GLN A 554 10.12 -24.04 39.55
N THR A 555 11.14 -23.20 39.55
CA THR A 555 11.21 -22.10 40.52
C THR A 555 10.49 -20.86 39.99
N LEU A 556 10.10 -19.95 40.89
CA LEU A 556 9.57 -18.64 40.48
C LEU A 556 10.56 -17.87 39.58
N THR A 557 11.88 -18.05 39.78
CA THR A 557 12.90 -17.46 38.89
C THR A 557 12.88 -18.07 37.49
N ASP A 558 12.66 -19.39 37.39
CA ASP A 558 12.52 -20.05 36.09
C ASP A 558 11.29 -19.54 35.34
N TYR A 559 10.18 -19.30 36.07
CA TYR A 559 8.99 -18.65 35.51
C TYR A 559 9.30 -17.25 34.96
N THR A 560 9.92 -16.38 35.75
CA THR A 560 10.25 -15.03 35.29
C THR A 560 11.12 -15.05 34.04
N ASN A 561 12.09 -15.97 33.96
CA ASN A 561 12.92 -16.15 32.78
C ASN A 561 12.13 -16.71 31.58
N ALA A 562 11.27 -17.70 31.80
CA ALA A 562 10.44 -18.30 30.76
C ALA A 562 9.46 -17.28 30.19
N ALA A 563 8.76 -16.52 31.03
CA ALA A 563 7.82 -15.49 30.61
C ALA A 563 8.53 -14.36 29.84
N ALA A 564 9.70 -13.91 30.28
CA ALA A 564 10.51 -12.93 29.55
C ALA A 564 10.97 -13.44 28.17
N ASN A 565 11.34 -14.72 28.06
CA ASN A 565 11.73 -15.33 26.79
C ASN A 565 10.54 -15.53 25.83
N CYS A 566 9.34 -15.73 26.37
CA CYS A 566 8.12 -15.90 25.60
C CYS A 566 7.50 -14.58 25.13
N LYS A 567 7.82 -13.47 25.79
CA LYS A 567 7.20 -12.18 25.58
C LYS A 567 7.50 -11.64 24.18
N GLN A 568 6.44 -11.28 23.45
CA GLN A 568 6.53 -10.57 22.19
C GLN A 568 6.38 -9.07 22.46
N ILE A 569 7.46 -8.31 22.22
CA ILE A 569 7.51 -6.86 22.45
C ILE A 569 7.30 -6.14 21.13
N TRP A 570 6.30 -5.25 21.08
CA TRP A 570 5.90 -4.53 19.86
C TRP A 570 6.24 -3.05 20.00
N PHE A 571 7.28 -2.54 19.32
CA PHE A 571 7.72 -1.13 19.44
C PHE A 571 7.97 -0.67 20.90
N ASP A 572 8.69 -1.47 21.68
CA ASP A 572 8.91 -1.25 23.12
C ASP A 572 7.60 -1.16 23.94
N ARG A 573 6.52 -1.77 23.42
CA ARG A 573 5.24 -1.97 24.12
C ARG A 573 5.04 -3.43 24.44
N ASP A 574 4.77 -3.68 25.71
CA ASP A 574 4.51 -5.01 26.23
C ASP A 574 2.99 -5.23 26.37
N PRO A 575 2.45 -6.37 25.93
CA PRO A 575 1.13 -6.77 26.36
C PRO A 575 1.16 -7.07 27.87
N ARG A 576 0.18 -6.56 28.61
CA ARG A 576 0.06 -6.75 30.06
C ARG A 576 -1.39 -6.67 30.51
N PHE A 577 -1.69 -7.25 31.66
CA PHE A 577 -2.99 -7.02 32.28
C PHE A 577 -3.06 -5.60 32.83
N THR A 578 -4.22 -4.97 32.67
CA THR A 578 -4.55 -3.66 33.24
C THR A 578 -5.88 -3.79 33.97
N GLU A 579 -6.13 -2.91 34.95
CA GLU A 579 -7.42 -2.92 35.66
C GLU A 579 -8.59 -2.69 34.69
N THR A 580 -8.44 -1.77 33.73
CA THR A 580 -9.44 -1.50 32.68
C THR A 580 -9.74 -2.73 31.83
N LEU A 581 -8.74 -3.58 31.55
CA LEU A 581 -8.94 -4.83 30.81
C LEU A 581 -9.73 -5.88 31.63
N LEU A 582 -9.58 -5.89 32.95
CA LEU A 582 -10.11 -6.95 33.82
C LEU A 582 -11.42 -6.60 34.52
N VAL A 583 -11.63 -5.33 34.87
CA VAL A 583 -12.79 -4.85 35.66
C VAL A 583 -13.33 -3.50 35.18
N GLY A 584 -12.94 -3.03 33.99
CA GLY A 584 -13.49 -1.81 33.39
C GLY A 584 -13.41 -0.57 34.31
N GLN A 585 -14.57 -0.04 34.70
CA GLN A 585 -14.73 1.10 35.60
C GLN A 585 -14.92 0.66 37.05
N THR A 586 -14.04 1.11 37.94
CA THR A 586 -14.16 0.84 39.37
C THR A 586 -15.51 1.28 39.95
N GLY A 587 -16.20 0.35 40.61
CA GLY A 587 -17.50 0.51 41.24
C GLY A 587 -18.68 -0.01 40.40
N GLU A 588 -18.43 -0.51 39.18
CA GLU A 588 -19.42 -1.08 38.28
C GLU A 588 -19.17 -2.59 38.13
N ARG A 589 -20.19 -3.41 38.35
CA ARG A 589 -20.05 -4.89 38.28
C ARG A 589 -20.45 -5.46 36.93
N SER A 590 -21.02 -4.64 36.06
CA SER A 590 -21.50 -5.08 34.74
C SER A 590 -20.37 -5.17 33.71
N ASP A 591 -19.22 -4.58 33.97
CA ASP A 591 -18.01 -4.63 33.14
C ASP A 591 -16.86 -5.45 33.79
N ASP A 592 -17.12 -6.08 34.93
CA ASP A 592 -16.26 -7.13 35.52
C ASP A 592 -16.06 -8.27 34.51
N LYS A 593 -14.83 -8.74 34.32
CA LYS A 593 -14.49 -9.84 33.40
C LYS A 593 -14.15 -11.14 34.10
N ALA A 594 -14.26 -12.22 33.35
CA ALA A 594 -13.71 -13.52 33.68
C ALA A 594 -12.77 -14.02 32.58
N LEU A 595 -11.72 -14.74 32.99
CA LEU A 595 -10.83 -15.41 32.05
C LEU A 595 -11.36 -16.82 31.78
N THR A 596 -11.45 -17.19 30.51
CA THR A 596 -11.66 -18.58 30.04
C THR A 596 -10.39 -19.10 29.39
N PHE A 597 -10.14 -20.40 29.52
CA PHE A 597 -8.90 -21.05 29.10
C PHE A 597 -9.17 -21.94 27.88
N ALA A 598 -8.35 -21.83 26.84
CA ALA A 598 -8.62 -22.52 25.57
C ALA A 598 -8.41 -24.04 25.66
N ASN A 599 -7.45 -24.48 26.49
CA ASN A 599 -7.20 -25.90 26.71
C ASN A 599 -8.13 -26.52 27.78
N ASP A 600 -8.82 -25.68 28.56
CA ASP A 600 -9.69 -26.10 29.65
C ASP A 600 -10.94 -25.18 29.73
N SER A 601 -12.00 -25.58 29.04
CA SER A 601 -13.23 -24.80 28.95
C SER A 601 -14.11 -24.87 30.21
N SER A 602 -13.80 -25.75 31.19
CA SER A 602 -14.55 -25.84 32.45
C SER A 602 -14.06 -24.82 33.49
N ARG A 603 -12.86 -24.28 33.27
CA ARG A 603 -12.19 -23.36 34.18
C ARG A 603 -12.50 -21.89 33.86
N TYR A 604 -12.86 -21.16 34.91
CA TYR A 604 -13.11 -19.73 34.89
C TYR A 604 -12.42 -19.02 36.06
N LEU A 605 -11.75 -17.91 35.76
CA LEU A 605 -11.26 -16.98 36.78
C LEU A 605 -12.14 -15.73 36.78
N LYS A 606 -13.15 -15.69 37.64
CA LYS A 606 -14.08 -14.55 37.76
C LYS A 606 -13.47 -13.47 38.63
N LEU A 607 -13.24 -12.29 38.06
CA LEU A 607 -12.66 -11.15 38.75
C LEU A 607 -13.77 -10.15 39.10
N SER A 608 -13.61 -9.46 40.21
CA SER A 608 -14.53 -8.40 40.63
C SER A 608 -13.76 -7.21 41.18
N ASP A 609 -14.34 -6.03 40.97
CA ASP A 609 -13.86 -4.76 41.51
C ASP A 609 -14.10 -4.57 43.02
N ASP A 610 -14.75 -5.52 43.71
CA ASP A 610 -14.94 -5.50 45.17
C ASP A 610 -13.58 -5.61 45.90
N PHE A 611 -13.34 -4.78 46.93
CA PHE A 611 -12.05 -4.74 47.63
C PHE A 611 -12.03 -5.38 49.02
N SER A 612 -10.89 -6.00 49.35
CA SER A 612 -10.53 -6.43 50.70
C SER A 612 -9.04 -6.16 50.99
N GLY A 613 -8.77 -5.03 51.65
CA GLY A 613 -7.41 -4.57 51.90
C GLY A 613 -6.74 -4.05 50.61
N ASP A 614 -5.54 -4.55 50.30
CA ASP A 614 -4.79 -4.22 49.09
C ASP A 614 -5.11 -5.16 47.90
N PHE A 615 -6.20 -5.93 48.00
CA PHE A 615 -6.62 -6.89 46.98
C PHE A 615 -8.06 -6.65 46.56
N PHE A 616 -8.33 -6.99 45.31
CA PHE A 616 -9.66 -7.20 44.78
C PHE A 616 -10.16 -8.62 45.10
N LEU A 617 -11.47 -8.82 45.06
CA LEU A 617 -12.12 -10.10 45.30
C LEU A 617 -12.44 -10.79 43.97
N GLY A 618 -12.62 -12.10 44.01
CA GLY A 618 -13.02 -12.88 42.85
C GLY A 618 -13.36 -14.31 43.23
N ARG A 619 -13.53 -15.15 42.22
CA ARG A 619 -13.79 -16.57 42.39
C ARG A 619 -13.10 -17.39 41.31
N TYR A 620 -12.41 -18.44 41.75
CA TYR A 620 -12.00 -19.51 40.85
C TYR A 620 -13.16 -20.49 40.74
N ILE A 621 -13.58 -20.79 39.52
CA ILE A 621 -14.69 -21.70 39.22
C ILE A 621 -14.18 -22.77 38.28
N ASP A 622 -14.52 -24.00 38.59
CA ASP A 622 -14.30 -25.17 37.75
C ASP A 622 -15.62 -25.94 37.70
N SER A 623 -16.24 -26.01 36.53
CA SER A 623 -17.52 -26.69 36.35
C SER A 623 -17.36 -28.21 36.37
N ASP A 624 -16.20 -28.73 36.01
CA ASP A 624 -15.98 -30.17 35.85
C ASP A 624 -15.14 -30.73 37.01
N GLY A 625 -14.51 -29.83 37.77
CA GLY A 625 -13.58 -30.14 38.85
C GLY A 625 -14.20 -30.54 40.17
N CYS A 626 -13.42 -31.35 40.89
CA CYS A 626 -13.76 -31.88 42.19
C CYS A 626 -13.53 -30.87 43.33
N GLY A 627 -14.34 -29.82 43.39
CA GLY A 627 -14.34 -28.85 44.51
C GLY A 627 -13.38 -27.67 44.37
N PHE A 628 -12.92 -27.36 43.16
CA PHE A 628 -12.17 -26.13 42.81
C PHE A 628 -13.11 -24.94 42.61
N ASN A 629 -14.02 -24.74 43.56
CA ASN A 629 -14.90 -23.59 43.57
C ASN A 629 -14.63 -22.81 44.86
N PHE A 630 -13.72 -21.83 44.79
CA PHE A 630 -13.26 -21.09 45.97
C PHE A 630 -13.13 -19.60 45.71
N GLU A 631 -13.33 -18.83 46.77
CA GLU A 631 -13.10 -17.38 46.76
C GLU A 631 -11.61 -17.11 46.67
N ILE A 632 -11.26 -16.13 45.83
CA ILE A 632 -9.89 -15.66 45.66
C ILE A 632 -9.81 -14.18 46.02
N LYS A 633 -8.58 -13.74 46.25
CA LYS A 633 -8.23 -12.33 46.20
C LYS A 633 -7.12 -12.13 45.19
N TRP A 634 -7.20 -11.07 44.40
CA TRP A 634 -6.29 -10.82 43.28
C TRP A 634 -5.82 -9.37 43.26
N ARG A 635 -4.72 -9.13 42.54
CA ARG A 635 -4.15 -7.81 42.28
C ARG A 635 -3.26 -7.85 41.05
N LEU A 636 -2.93 -6.69 40.52
CA LEU A 636 -1.86 -6.54 39.53
C LEU A 636 -0.55 -6.19 40.23
N GLU A 637 0.55 -6.87 39.84
CA GLU A 637 1.91 -6.46 40.21
C GLU A 637 2.38 -5.32 39.26
N ASP A 638 3.48 -4.63 39.60
CA ASP A 638 3.94 -3.41 38.90
C ASP A 638 4.22 -3.61 37.40
N ASP A 639 4.52 -4.83 36.97
CA ASP A 639 4.77 -5.21 35.58
C ASP A 639 3.51 -5.65 34.82
N GLY A 640 2.34 -5.60 35.48
CA GLY A 640 1.06 -6.05 34.95
C GLY A 640 0.84 -7.57 35.02
N THR A 641 1.59 -8.27 35.87
CA THR A 641 1.30 -9.66 36.23
C THR A 641 0.02 -9.73 37.05
N LEU A 642 -0.93 -10.56 36.62
CA LEU A 642 -2.11 -10.89 37.42
C LEU A 642 -1.71 -11.91 38.49
N TYR A 643 -1.72 -11.50 39.74
CA TYR A 643 -1.50 -12.37 40.90
C TYR A 643 -2.83 -12.62 41.61
N TYR A 644 -3.12 -13.88 41.90
CA TYR A 644 -4.26 -14.23 42.74
C TYR A 644 -3.93 -15.35 43.72
N GLU A 645 -4.62 -15.35 44.86
CA GLU A 645 -4.51 -16.40 45.87
C GLU A 645 -5.88 -16.77 46.45
N ALA A 646 -6.05 -18.05 46.76
CA ALA A 646 -7.23 -18.56 47.42
C ALA A 646 -7.34 -18.00 48.85
N LEU A 647 -8.54 -17.62 49.30
CA LEU A 647 -8.73 -17.10 50.66
C LEU A 647 -8.41 -18.12 51.76
N ASP A 648 -8.48 -19.41 51.45
CA ASP A 648 -8.08 -20.50 52.34
C ASP A 648 -6.56 -20.79 52.32
N GLY A 649 -5.79 -20.07 51.50
CA GLY A 649 -4.35 -20.22 51.36
C GLY A 649 -3.90 -21.46 50.58
N SER A 650 -4.84 -22.18 49.96
CA SER A 650 -4.56 -23.45 49.29
C SER A 650 -3.79 -23.33 47.97
N MET A 651 -3.86 -22.16 47.32
CA MET A 651 -3.28 -21.91 46.01
C MET A 651 -2.93 -20.43 45.84
N ASN A 652 -1.84 -20.16 45.12
CA ASN A 652 -1.58 -18.87 44.50
C ASN A 652 -1.05 -19.06 43.08
N GLU A 653 -1.33 -18.10 42.20
CA GLU A 653 -0.90 -18.16 40.82
C GLU A 653 -0.58 -16.77 40.26
N ARG A 654 0.40 -16.74 39.35
CA ARG A 654 0.77 -15.57 38.55
C ARG A 654 0.50 -15.84 37.09
N LEU A 655 -0.10 -14.86 36.41
CA LEU A 655 -0.34 -14.90 34.97
C LEU A 655 0.28 -13.65 34.31
N GLN A 656 1.09 -13.86 33.29
CA GLN A 656 1.63 -12.80 32.44
C GLN A 656 1.18 -13.00 31.00
N ILE A 657 0.75 -11.92 30.35
CA ILE A 657 0.50 -11.94 28.91
C ILE A 657 1.85 -11.97 28.19
N THR A 658 1.97 -12.90 27.25
CA THR A 658 3.17 -13.11 26.42
C THR A 658 2.97 -12.62 24.99
N ASP A 659 1.76 -12.76 24.44
CA ASP A 659 1.40 -12.25 23.11
C ASP A 659 -0.13 -12.01 23.03
N THR A 660 -0.59 -11.29 22.01
CA THR A 660 -2.01 -11.06 21.76
C THR A 660 -2.30 -10.82 20.27
N ASP A 661 -3.44 -11.33 19.80
CA ASP A 661 -4.02 -10.98 18.50
C ASP A 661 -5.10 -9.90 18.61
N GLY A 662 -5.18 -9.23 19.75
CA GLY A 662 -6.16 -8.19 20.07
C GLY A 662 -7.50 -8.70 20.60
N LEU A 663 -7.85 -9.96 20.35
CA LEU A 663 -9.09 -10.60 20.80
C LEU A 663 -8.82 -11.65 21.88
N ARG A 664 -7.66 -12.30 21.81
CA ARG A 664 -7.22 -13.36 22.71
C ARG A 664 -5.83 -13.04 23.24
N LEU A 665 -5.49 -13.60 24.39
CA LEU A 665 -4.25 -13.33 25.10
C LEU A 665 -3.50 -14.65 25.31
N ALA A 666 -2.29 -14.78 24.76
CA ALA A 666 -1.42 -15.90 25.10
C ALA A 666 -0.75 -15.61 26.45
N ILE A 667 -0.84 -16.53 27.40
CA ILE A 667 -0.32 -16.35 28.75
C ILE A 667 0.79 -17.32 29.12
N LYS A 668 1.62 -16.90 30.05
CA LYS A 668 2.50 -17.75 30.84
C LYS A 668 2.06 -17.70 32.29
N ALA A 669 1.97 -18.85 32.91
CA ALA A 669 1.46 -18.99 34.26
C ALA A 669 2.48 -19.64 35.19
N PHE A 670 2.43 -19.28 36.47
CA PHE A 670 3.15 -19.96 37.55
C PHE A 670 2.20 -20.28 38.68
N ASN A 671 1.89 -21.56 38.85
CA ASN A 671 0.99 -22.07 39.86
C ASN A 671 1.77 -22.60 41.07
N HIS A 672 1.38 -22.19 42.27
CA HIS A 672 1.78 -22.85 43.50
C HIS A 672 0.54 -23.33 44.24
N GLN A 673 0.38 -24.65 44.35
CA GLN A 673 -0.77 -25.27 45.02
C GLN A 673 -0.36 -26.25 46.12
N THR A 674 -1.17 -26.34 47.16
CA THR A 674 -0.95 -27.25 48.31
C THR A 674 -2.07 -28.29 48.48
N ARG A 675 -3.12 -28.21 47.64
CA ARG A 675 -4.40 -28.92 47.84
C ARG A 675 -4.46 -30.35 47.28
N TRP A 676 -3.67 -30.68 46.26
CA TRP A 676 -3.79 -31.91 45.45
C TRP A 676 -2.90 -33.11 45.82
N GLN A 677 -2.12 -33.06 46.90
CA GLN A 677 -1.06 -34.06 47.06
C GLN A 677 -1.53 -35.34 47.75
N THR A 678 -1.80 -36.38 46.97
CA THR A 678 -1.89 -37.77 47.42
C THR A 678 -0.50 -38.41 47.65
N ASP A 679 0.61 -37.73 47.29
CA ASP A 679 1.99 -38.19 47.47
C ASP A 679 2.87 -37.15 48.22
N GLU A 680 3.42 -37.54 49.38
CA GLU A 680 4.35 -36.72 50.20
C GLU A 680 5.65 -36.35 49.45
N ALA A 681 5.99 -37.04 48.35
CA ALA A 681 7.18 -36.76 47.55
C ALA A 681 7.07 -35.48 46.69
N LEU A 682 5.87 -34.92 46.52
CA LEU A 682 5.59 -33.81 45.61
C LEU A 682 5.30 -32.46 46.28
N ALA A 683 5.48 -32.32 47.60
CA ALA A 683 5.39 -31.03 48.31
C ALA A 683 6.20 -29.92 47.63
N TYR A 684 5.53 -28.87 47.14
CA TYR A 684 6.21 -27.68 46.65
C TYR A 684 6.84 -26.96 47.84
N SER A 685 8.12 -26.66 47.76
CA SER A 685 8.69 -25.64 48.66
C SER A 685 8.09 -24.28 48.31
N SER A 686 8.28 -23.29 49.20
CA SER A 686 7.66 -21.95 49.07
C SER A 686 8.01 -21.21 47.76
N ASN A 687 9.02 -21.66 47.01
CA ASN A 687 9.49 -21.04 45.78
C ASN A 687 9.37 -21.95 44.55
N GLU A 688 8.84 -23.16 44.72
CA GLU A 688 8.62 -24.12 43.63
C GLU A 688 7.16 -24.11 43.22
N GLY A 689 6.89 -24.38 41.95
CA GLY A 689 5.56 -24.43 41.39
C GLY A 689 5.56 -25.09 40.02
N GLU A 690 4.43 -24.96 39.34
CA GLU A 690 4.20 -25.39 37.97
C GLU A 690 4.29 -24.20 37.03
N ILE A 691 5.00 -24.33 35.92
CA ILE A 691 4.91 -23.40 34.80
C ILE A 691 4.01 -24.01 33.74
N TRP A 692 3.03 -23.26 33.26
CA TRP A 692 2.17 -23.69 32.15
C TRP A 692 1.83 -22.51 31.24
N SER A 693 1.30 -22.80 30.07
CA SER A 693 0.92 -21.79 29.08
C SER A 693 -0.41 -22.13 28.42
N ASP A 694 -1.18 -21.10 28.09
CA ASP A 694 -2.46 -21.24 27.40
C ASP A 694 -2.83 -19.96 26.65
N ILE A 695 -3.91 -20.02 25.88
CA ILE A 695 -4.59 -18.86 25.30
C ILE A 695 -5.85 -18.63 26.12
N ILE A 696 -6.04 -17.40 26.58
CA ILE A 696 -7.24 -17.00 27.29
C ILE A 696 -8.10 -16.07 26.44
N THR A 697 -9.40 -16.13 26.70
CA THR A 697 -10.38 -15.15 26.21
C THR A 697 -11.05 -14.49 27.41
N LEU A 698 -11.35 -13.19 27.31
CA LEU A 698 -12.12 -12.49 28.33
C LEU A 698 -13.60 -12.56 27.97
N ILE A 699 -14.43 -12.85 28.96
CA ILE A 699 -15.90 -12.82 28.88
C ILE A 699 -16.45 -11.96 30.01
N ASP A 700 -17.71 -11.56 29.92
CA ASP A 700 -18.38 -10.90 31.04
C ASP A 700 -18.46 -11.85 32.25
N ALA A 701 -18.13 -11.34 33.43
CA ALA A 701 -18.19 -12.10 34.68
C ALA A 701 -19.62 -12.60 34.98
N ALA A 702 -20.64 -11.96 34.39
CA ALA A 702 -22.04 -12.35 34.47
C ALA A 702 -22.37 -13.61 33.63
N ASP A 703 -21.56 -13.90 32.61
CA ASP A 703 -21.77 -15.05 31.70
C ASP A 703 -21.14 -16.35 32.24
N VAL A 704 -20.35 -16.26 33.31
CA VAL A 704 -19.78 -17.42 33.99
C VAL A 704 -20.90 -18.24 34.66
N PRO A 705 -21.01 -19.56 34.41
CA PRO A 705 -22.05 -20.39 34.99
C PRO A 705 -22.00 -20.41 36.53
N ASP A 706 -23.18 -20.37 37.16
CA ASP A 706 -23.33 -20.53 38.60
C ASP A 706 -23.07 -21.98 39.02
N VAL A 707 -21.89 -22.24 39.59
CA VAL A 707 -21.55 -23.56 40.13
C VAL A 707 -21.82 -23.62 41.64
N THR A 708 -22.74 -24.50 42.05
CA THR A 708 -23.03 -24.80 43.45
C THR A 708 -22.54 -26.20 43.82
N PRO A 709 -21.54 -26.34 44.71
CA PRO A 709 -21.09 -27.65 45.20
C PRO A 709 -22.19 -28.37 45.98
N ILE A 710 -22.37 -29.68 45.77
CA ILE A 710 -23.21 -30.54 46.62
C ILE A 710 -22.31 -31.25 47.64
N GLU A 711 -22.67 -31.28 48.93
CA GLU A 711 -22.00 -32.13 49.92
C GLU A 711 -22.13 -33.61 49.52
N ALA A 712 -21.04 -34.37 49.59
CA ALA A 712 -21.07 -35.80 49.38
C ALA A 712 -22.15 -36.44 50.28
N PRO A 713 -22.97 -37.39 49.76
CA PRO A 713 -23.93 -38.09 50.61
C PRO A 713 -23.19 -38.75 51.78
N PRO A 714 -23.76 -38.72 53.01
CA PRO A 714 -23.10 -39.31 54.17
C PRO A 714 -22.77 -40.76 53.89
N ALA A 715 -21.53 -41.16 54.20
CA ALA A 715 -21.04 -42.52 53.96
C ALA A 715 -22.04 -43.55 54.52
N GLU A 716 -22.57 -44.42 53.66
CA GLU A 716 -23.33 -45.57 54.12
C GLU A 716 -22.39 -46.45 54.95
N GLU A 717 -22.74 -46.69 56.21
CA GLU A 717 -22.09 -47.69 57.04
C GLU A 717 -22.20 -49.05 56.34
N THR A 718 -21.11 -49.50 55.72
CA THR A 718 -21.04 -50.84 55.14
C THR A 718 -21.13 -51.85 56.29
N PRO A 719 -22.09 -52.78 56.31
CA PRO A 719 -22.07 -53.85 57.29
C PRO A 719 -20.86 -54.73 57.03
N ALA A 720 -20.15 -55.09 58.10
CA ALA A 720 -18.98 -55.96 58.05
C ALA A 720 -19.26 -57.26 57.29
N SER A 721 -18.42 -57.55 56.30
CA SER A 721 -18.34 -58.84 55.61
C SER A 721 -17.73 -59.89 56.54
N GLU A 722 -18.48 -60.95 56.83
CA GLU A 722 -17.92 -62.27 57.17
C GLU A 722 -18.13 -63.22 55.97
N GLY A 723 -17.02 -63.74 55.44
CA GLY A 723 -16.93 -65.16 55.04
C GLY A 723 -17.24 -65.55 53.59
N ASP A 724 -16.14 -65.79 52.85
CA ASP A 724 -15.81 -67.01 52.07
C ASP A 724 -16.77 -67.55 50.98
N GLY A 725 -16.24 -67.75 49.76
CA GLY A 725 -16.88 -68.55 48.71
C GLY A 725 -16.48 -68.22 47.26
N THR A 726 -15.61 -69.07 46.68
CA THR A 726 -15.18 -69.19 45.27
C THR A 726 -16.29 -69.36 44.21
N SER A 727 -16.13 -68.78 42.99
CA SER A 727 -16.03 -69.48 41.66
C SER A 727 -16.21 -68.56 40.42
N ASP A 728 -15.44 -68.88 39.35
CA ASP A 728 -15.43 -68.43 37.92
C ASP A 728 -16.77 -67.98 37.29
N ASP A 729 -16.79 -67.04 36.32
CA ASP A 729 -16.46 -67.23 34.88
C ASP A 729 -16.85 -65.98 34.01
N GLY A 730 -15.99 -65.62 33.04
CA GLY A 730 -16.33 -65.16 31.67
C GLY A 730 -17.07 -63.84 31.31
N THR A 731 -16.33 -62.96 30.62
CA THR A 731 -16.61 -62.25 29.33
C THR A 731 -17.19 -60.81 29.24
N SER A 732 -16.53 -60.04 28.33
CA SER A 732 -16.89 -58.81 27.59
C SER A 732 -16.91 -57.49 28.38
N GLU A 733 -16.44 -56.34 27.88
CA GLU A 733 -16.17 -55.89 26.52
C GLU A 733 -15.25 -54.66 26.63
N SER A 734 -14.25 -54.55 25.76
CA SER A 734 -13.32 -53.42 25.70
C SER A 734 -13.93 -52.24 24.95
N THR A 735 -14.34 -51.21 25.67
CA THR A 735 -14.46 -49.83 25.17
C THR A 735 -13.14 -49.10 25.41
N PRO A 736 -12.60 -48.33 24.43
CA PRO A 736 -11.46 -47.48 24.70
C PRO A 736 -11.88 -46.36 25.67
N PRO A 737 -11.07 -45.96 26.67
CA PRO A 737 -11.38 -44.78 27.44
C PRO A 737 -11.25 -43.55 26.55
N VAL A 738 -12.27 -42.70 26.60
CA VAL A 738 -12.14 -41.28 26.27
C VAL A 738 -11.21 -40.70 27.34
N GLU A 739 -10.11 -40.07 26.93
CA GLU A 739 -9.21 -39.32 27.82
C GLU A 739 -9.96 -38.05 28.26
N GLU A 740 -10.77 -38.15 29.32
CA GLU A 740 -11.12 -37.01 30.16
C GLU A 740 -10.08 -36.94 31.28
N ASP A 741 -9.34 -35.84 31.31
CA ASP A 741 -8.44 -35.47 32.40
C ASP A 741 -9.28 -35.27 33.65
N THR A 742 -9.40 -36.34 34.45
CA THR A 742 -10.22 -36.34 35.64
C THR A 742 -9.29 -36.36 36.84
N GLY A 743 -9.39 -35.31 37.65
CA GLY A 743 -8.80 -35.28 38.97
C GLY A 743 -9.27 -36.46 39.84
N PRO A 744 -8.90 -36.49 41.14
CA PRO A 744 -9.20 -37.62 42.01
C PRO A 744 -10.69 -38.01 41.98
N ASP A 745 -10.99 -39.31 42.12
CA ASP A 745 -12.36 -39.85 42.12
C ASP A 745 -13.24 -39.13 43.16
N ALA A 746 -14.53 -38.89 42.86
CA ALA A 746 -15.48 -38.41 43.87
C ALA A 746 -15.48 -39.27 45.14
N GLY A 747 -15.48 -38.60 46.28
CA GLY A 747 -15.27 -39.21 47.58
C GLY A 747 -13.82 -39.08 48.09
N THR A 748 -12.86 -38.68 47.25
CA THR A 748 -11.47 -38.48 47.69
C THR A 748 -11.38 -37.33 48.69
N ILE A 749 -10.81 -37.58 49.87
CA ILE A 749 -10.53 -36.55 50.86
C ILE A 749 -9.26 -35.81 50.43
N LEU A 750 -9.40 -34.53 50.11
CA LEU A 750 -8.29 -33.63 49.79
C LEU A 750 -7.47 -33.28 51.05
N ASN A 751 -6.29 -32.70 50.87
CA ASN A 751 -5.38 -32.36 51.98
C ASN A 751 -5.95 -31.37 53.00
N ASP A 752 -7.00 -30.63 52.64
CA ASP A 752 -7.73 -29.72 53.52
C ASP A 752 -8.85 -30.42 54.33
N GLY A 753 -9.02 -31.73 54.17
CA GLY A 753 -10.06 -32.54 54.81
C GLY A 753 -11.43 -32.47 54.13
N LYS A 754 -11.55 -31.78 52.98
CA LYS A 754 -12.79 -31.73 52.20
C LYS A 754 -12.88 -32.91 51.23
N THR A 755 -14.09 -33.38 50.99
CA THR A 755 -14.36 -34.48 50.07
C THR A 755 -14.58 -33.93 48.66
N CYS A 756 -13.91 -34.52 47.67
CA CYS A 756 -14.16 -34.36 46.25
C CYS A 756 -15.62 -34.75 45.95
N ALA A 757 -16.41 -33.82 45.41
CA ALA A 757 -17.83 -34.00 45.11
C ALA A 757 -18.11 -33.55 43.68
N TYR A 758 -18.72 -34.42 42.86
CA TYR A 758 -19.15 -34.08 41.49
C TYR A 758 -20.48 -33.30 41.48
N LEU A 759 -20.71 -32.58 40.38
CA LEU A 759 -21.98 -31.93 40.06
C LEU A 759 -23.05 -32.96 39.61
N PRO A 760 -24.36 -32.66 39.74
CA PRO A 760 -25.39 -33.46 39.09
C PRO A 760 -25.37 -33.21 37.58
N GLU A 761 -25.53 -34.27 36.77
CA GLU A 761 -25.87 -34.12 35.36
C GLU A 761 -27.13 -33.25 35.23
N THR A 762 -27.02 -32.14 34.50
CA THR A 762 -28.22 -31.41 34.08
C THR A 762 -28.87 -32.25 32.99
N PRO A 763 -30.15 -32.69 33.11
CA PRO A 763 -30.79 -33.39 32.01
C PRO A 763 -30.91 -32.42 30.82
N ALA A 764 -30.37 -32.83 29.67
CA ALA A 764 -30.37 -32.04 28.44
C ALA A 764 -31.79 -31.57 28.04
N PRO A 765 -31.95 -30.33 27.54
CA PRO A 765 -33.17 -29.93 26.82
C PRO A 765 -33.29 -30.61 25.46
#